data_AF-A0A9N7NE06-F1
#
_entry.id   AF-A0A9N7NE06-F1
#
_cell.length_a   1.000
_cell.length_b   1.000
_cell.length_c   1.000
_cell.angle_alpha   90.00
_cell.angle_beta   90.00
_cell.angle_gamma   90.00
#
_symmetry.space_group_name_H-M   'P 1'
#
loop_
_entity.id
_entity.type
_entity.pdbx_description
1 polymer ?
#
loop_
_entity_poly.entity_id
_entity_poly.type
_entity_poly.pdbx_seq_one_letter_code
_entity_poly.pdbx_strand_id
1 'polypeptide(L)'
;MSHKAKSSDSKGGKKDFSTAILERKKAANRLIIDDAVYDDNSAVSLHPATMEMLHLFRGDTILIKGNKRKDTVCIAFADETLEETKIRMNKVVRANLRVRLGDVVSVHQCPDVKFGTRVHILPLDDTIEGLTGNLFDAYLKPYFLEAYRPVRKGDHFLVRGSMRSVEFKVIETDPGEYCVVAPDTEIFCEGDPVRREDEDRLDEVGYDDVGGVRKQMAQIRELVELPLRHPQLFKSIGVKPPKGILLYGPPGTGKTLIARAVANETGAFFFLINGPEIMSKLAGESESNLRKAFEEAEKNAPSIIFIDEIDSIAPNREKTQGEVERRIVSQLLTLMDGLKSRAHVIVMGATNRPNSIDPALRRFGRFDREIDIGVPDEVGRLEVLRIHSKNMKLSDDVDLEIIAKDTHGYVGADLAALCTEAALQCIREKMDVIDLEDDSIDAEILNSMAVTNEHFHTALGTSNPSALRETVVEVPNVIWEDVGGLENVKRELQETVQYPVEHPEKFEKFGMSPSKGVLFYGPPGCGKTLLAKAIANECQANFISVKGPELLTMWFGESEANVRDIFDKARQSAPCVLFFDELDSIAVQRGSSVGDGGGAADRVLNQLLTEMDGMNPKKTVFIIGATNRPDVIDAALLRPGRLDQLIYIPLPDEDSRHQIFKACLRKSPLSKDIDLRALAKYTQGFSGADITEICQRACKYAIRETIEKDIEREKRKRESPDTMDEDIDDEVSEMKPAHFEESMKFARRSVSNADVRKYHAFGQTLHQSRGFRTEFRFDDSAGAPSSGPDPFAASAGGADVDDLY
;
A
#
# COMPACT_ATOMS: atom_id res chain seq x y z
N MET A 1 38.71 40.62 -36.87
CA MET A 1 39.05 40.05 -35.55
C MET A 1 37.95 39.04 -35.21
N SER A 2 37.97 37.83 -35.79
CA SER A 2 38.55 36.60 -35.26
C SER A 2 38.13 36.25 -33.81
N HIS A 3 37.09 35.44 -33.67
CA HIS A 3 37.09 34.31 -32.73
C HIS A 3 36.38 33.11 -33.36
N LYS A 4 37.08 31.98 -33.30
CA LYS A 4 36.83 30.71 -34.01
C LYS A 4 35.78 29.86 -33.29
N ALA A 5 34.82 29.32 -34.03
CA ALA A 5 34.14 28.07 -33.70
C ALA A 5 35.05 26.89 -34.10
N LYS A 6 35.31 25.97 -33.17
CA LYS A 6 36.04 24.72 -33.43
C LYS A 6 35.06 23.65 -33.91
N SER A 7 35.17 23.31 -35.19
CA SER A 7 34.75 22.02 -35.74
C SER A 7 35.73 20.94 -35.30
N SER A 8 35.25 19.83 -34.74
CA SER A 8 36.00 18.59 -34.65
C SER A 8 35.20 17.49 -35.34
N ASP A 9 35.47 17.34 -36.63
CA ASP A 9 35.05 16.22 -37.44
C ASP A 9 36.20 15.20 -37.42
N SER A 10 35.95 13.98 -36.91
CA SER A 10 36.84 12.84 -37.17
C SER A 10 36.12 11.50 -36.94
N LYS A 11 35.68 10.87 -38.01
CA LYS A 11 36.34 9.68 -38.60
C LYS A 11 35.39 9.01 -39.59
N GLY A 12 35.85 8.90 -40.83
CA GLY A 12 35.17 8.17 -41.89
C GLY A 12 35.05 6.68 -41.56
N GLY A 13 33.81 6.20 -41.49
CA GLY A 13 33.42 4.85 -41.86
C GLY A 13 32.70 4.92 -43.21
N LYS A 14 33.08 4.07 -44.16
CA LYS A 14 32.31 3.86 -45.40
C LYS A 14 30.87 3.54 -45.01
N LYS A 15 29.90 4.34 -45.49
CA LYS A 15 28.48 3.97 -45.41
C LYS A 15 28.28 2.67 -46.18
N ASP A 16 27.93 1.62 -45.47
CA ASP A 16 27.61 0.32 -46.06
C ASP A 16 26.21 0.41 -46.67
N PHE A 17 26.15 0.47 -48.01
CA PHE A 17 24.88 0.60 -48.74
C PHE A 17 24.08 -0.72 -48.77
N SER A 18 24.64 -1.82 -48.26
CA SER A 18 23.99 -3.14 -48.24
C SER A 18 22.87 -3.24 -47.18
N THR A 19 22.90 -2.43 -46.13
CA THR A 19 21.89 -2.38 -45.05
C THR A 19 20.92 -1.20 -45.17
N ALA A 20 21.06 -0.34 -46.18
CA ALA A 20 20.18 0.80 -46.42
C ALA A 20 18.71 0.41 -46.69
N ILE A 21 18.46 -0.83 -47.13
CA ILE A 21 17.11 -1.41 -47.28
C ILE A 21 16.47 -1.77 -45.92
N LEU A 22 17.28 -2.02 -44.88
CA LEU A 22 16.84 -2.32 -43.52
C LEU A 22 16.64 -1.05 -42.68
N GLU A 23 17.35 0.02 -42.99
CA GLU A 23 17.05 1.37 -42.49
C GLU A 23 15.84 1.98 -43.22
N ARG A 24 14.66 1.39 -43.04
CA ARG A 24 13.43 2.15 -43.31
C ARG A 24 13.46 3.36 -42.36
N LYS A 25 13.76 4.55 -42.90
CA LYS A 25 13.53 5.83 -42.22
C LYS A 25 12.11 5.77 -41.65
N LYS A 26 11.98 5.56 -40.34
CA LYS A 26 10.69 5.71 -39.66
C LYS A 26 10.29 7.17 -39.91
N ALA A 27 9.17 7.37 -40.60
CA ALA A 27 8.69 8.72 -40.85
C ALA A 27 8.45 9.40 -39.50
N ALA A 28 8.89 10.66 -39.35
CA ALA A 28 8.86 11.39 -38.09
C ALA A 28 7.45 11.53 -37.50
N ASN A 29 6.42 11.38 -38.34
CA ASN A 29 5.02 11.42 -37.95
C ASN A 29 4.47 10.09 -37.39
N ARG A 30 5.28 9.03 -37.30
CA ARG A 30 4.85 7.73 -36.77
C ARG A 30 5.28 7.57 -35.32
N LEU A 31 4.32 7.61 -34.41
CA LEU A 31 4.55 7.58 -32.96
C LEU A 31 3.92 6.35 -32.33
N ILE A 32 4.55 5.85 -31.28
CA ILE A 32 4.07 4.72 -30.49
C ILE A 32 3.14 5.25 -29.39
N ILE A 33 1.98 4.61 -29.23
CA ILE A 33 0.99 5.02 -28.24
C ILE A 33 1.48 4.64 -26.84
N ASP A 34 1.43 5.60 -25.93
CA ASP A 34 1.65 5.44 -24.49
C ASP A 34 0.45 6.00 -23.71
N ASP A 35 0.42 5.69 -22.42
CA ASP A 35 -0.74 6.00 -21.58
C ASP A 35 -0.82 7.47 -21.19
N ALA A 36 -2.04 7.97 -20.99
CA ALA A 36 -2.28 9.37 -20.67
C ALA A 36 -2.06 9.68 -19.18
N VAL A 37 -1.56 10.88 -18.89
CA VAL A 37 -1.47 11.41 -17.51
C VAL A 37 -2.71 12.24 -17.16
N TYR A 38 -3.31 12.87 -18.16
CA TYR A 38 -4.52 13.68 -18.04
C TYR A 38 -5.66 13.01 -18.78
N ASP A 39 -6.82 12.88 -18.13
CA ASP A 39 -7.99 12.24 -18.70
C ASP A 39 -8.91 13.24 -19.43
N ASP A 40 -8.37 13.86 -20.49
CA ASP A 40 -9.14 14.71 -21.39
C ASP A 40 -9.31 14.00 -22.74
N ASN A 41 -10.57 13.83 -23.16
CA ASN A 41 -10.96 13.09 -24.36
C ASN A 41 -10.51 13.72 -25.68
N SER A 42 -10.12 14.99 -25.67
CA SER A 42 -9.74 15.75 -26.86
C SER A 42 -8.28 16.16 -26.85
N ALA A 43 -7.49 15.72 -25.88
CA ALA A 43 -6.10 16.12 -25.71
C ALA A 43 -5.13 14.95 -25.95
N VAL A 44 -3.99 15.25 -26.57
CA VAL A 44 -2.86 14.33 -26.66
C VAL A 44 -1.57 15.04 -26.33
N SER A 45 -0.62 14.33 -25.73
CA SER A 45 0.68 14.90 -25.35
C SER A 45 1.81 14.35 -26.20
N LEU A 46 2.71 15.24 -26.62
CA LEU A 46 3.87 14.98 -27.46
C LEU A 46 5.11 15.57 -26.81
N HIS A 47 6.27 14.96 -27.05
CA HIS A 47 7.53 15.56 -26.62
C HIS A 47 7.79 16.88 -27.39
N PRO A 48 8.31 17.95 -26.75
CA PRO A 48 8.56 19.23 -27.41
C PRO A 48 9.40 19.13 -28.70
N ALA A 49 10.44 18.28 -28.70
CA ALA A 49 11.26 18.06 -29.89
C ALA A 49 10.47 17.41 -31.05
N THR A 50 9.52 16.53 -30.72
CA THR A 50 8.64 15.90 -31.70
C THR A 50 7.64 16.89 -32.26
N MET A 51 7.12 17.80 -31.43
CA MET A 51 6.28 18.91 -31.88
C MET A 51 7.04 19.82 -32.85
N GLU A 52 8.29 20.19 -32.51
CA GLU A 52 9.14 21.00 -33.38
C GLU A 52 9.43 20.32 -34.73
N MET A 53 9.75 19.01 -34.71
CA MET A 53 9.94 18.21 -35.93
C MET A 53 8.69 18.13 -36.81
N LEU A 54 7.50 18.12 -36.20
CA LEU A 54 6.21 18.10 -36.89
C LEU A 54 5.65 19.51 -37.16
N HIS A 55 6.41 20.57 -36.84
CA HIS A 55 6.02 21.97 -36.94
C HIS A 55 4.73 22.34 -36.20
N LEU A 56 4.46 21.66 -35.07
CA LEU A 56 3.29 21.86 -34.21
C LEU A 56 3.60 22.82 -33.06
N PHE A 57 2.63 23.65 -32.70
CA PHE A 57 2.64 24.49 -31.51
C PHE A 57 1.70 23.95 -30.44
N ARG A 58 1.89 24.41 -29.19
CA ARG A 58 1.00 24.07 -28.08
C ARG A 58 -0.40 24.60 -28.35
N GLY A 59 -1.39 23.72 -28.35
CA GLY A 59 -2.79 24.06 -28.62
C GLY A 59 -3.22 23.85 -30.07
N ASP A 60 -2.32 23.42 -30.97
CA ASP A 60 -2.69 23.13 -32.36
C ASP A 60 -3.60 21.90 -32.45
N THR A 61 -4.58 21.96 -33.36
CA THR A 61 -5.40 20.81 -33.74
C THR A 61 -4.63 19.89 -34.69
N ILE A 62 -4.60 18.61 -34.34
CA ILE A 62 -3.90 17.57 -35.09
C ILE A 62 -4.86 16.47 -35.52
N LEU A 63 -4.61 15.91 -36.70
CA LEU A 63 -5.32 14.75 -37.23
C LEU A 63 -4.48 13.50 -36.95
N ILE A 64 -5.03 12.58 -36.18
CA ILE A 64 -4.39 11.31 -35.83
C ILE A 64 -5.05 10.22 -36.64
N LYS A 65 -4.26 9.40 -37.34
CA LYS A 65 -4.75 8.23 -38.09
C LYS A 65 -4.26 6.95 -37.43
N GLY A 66 -5.21 6.05 -37.16
CA GLY A 66 -5.00 4.76 -36.52
C GLY A 66 -5.26 3.59 -37.46
N ASN A 67 -5.73 2.49 -36.89
CA ASN A 67 -6.00 1.25 -37.62
C ASN A 67 -7.39 1.28 -38.27
N LYS A 68 -7.69 0.28 -39.11
CA LYS A 68 -9.00 0.13 -39.80
C LYS A 68 -9.49 1.39 -40.55
N ARG A 69 -8.55 2.25 -41.00
CA ARG A 69 -8.82 3.55 -41.66
C ARG A 69 -9.65 4.51 -40.79
N LYS A 70 -9.53 4.40 -39.46
CA LYS A 70 -10.09 5.35 -38.51
C LYS A 70 -9.09 6.46 -38.19
N ASP A 71 -9.61 7.67 -38.06
CA ASP A 71 -8.87 8.88 -37.72
C ASP A 71 -9.71 9.78 -36.81
N THR A 72 -9.08 10.63 -36.01
CA THR A 72 -9.75 11.55 -35.08
C THR A 72 -8.95 12.85 -34.98
N VAL A 73 -9.56 13.89 -34.41
CA VAL A 73 -8.94 15.20 -34.23
C VAL A 73 -8.77 15.48 -32.75
N CYS A 74 -7.56 15.88 -32.35
CA CYS A 74 -7.23 16.21 -30.96
C CYS A 74 -6.39 17.49 -30.89
N ILE A 75 -6.24 18.05 -29.69
CA ILE A 75 -5.37 19.18 -29.38
C ILE A 75 -4.02 18.64 -28.89
N ALA A 76 -2.93 19.16 -29.47
CA ALA A 76 -1.58 18.77 -29.08
C ALA A 76 -1.03 19.61 -27.91
N PHE A 77 -0.54 18.95 -26.88
CA PHE A 77 0.17 19.54 -25.75
C PHE A 77 1.61 19.03 -25.66
N ALA A 78 2.48 19.82 -25.02
CA ALA A 78 3.87 19.50 -24.80
C ALA A 78 4.05 18.78 -23.45
N ASP A 79 4.82 17.69 -23.45
CA ASP A 79 5.17 16.92 -22.25
C ASP A 79 6.64 16.48 -22.29
N GLU A 80 7.43 17.02 -21.36
CA GLU A 80 8.88 16.77 -21.26
C GLU A 80 9.21 15.38 -20.68
N THR A 81 8.25 14.73 -20.00
CA THR A 81 8.44 13.40 -19.41
C THR A 81 8.29 12.27 -20.42
N LEU A 82 7.83 12.59 -21.64
CA LEU A 82 7.54 11.63 -22.70
C LEU A 82 8.75 11.40 -23.60
N GLU A 83 8.98 10.16 -24.03
CA GLU A 83 10.01 9.87 -25.03
C GLU A 83 9.63 10.44 -26.42
N GLU A 84 10.60 10.91 -27.19
CA GLU A 84 10.39 11.53 -28.51
C GLU A 84 9.59 10.67 -29.50
N THR A 85 9.70 9.34 -29.40
CA THR A 85 9.02 8.41 -30.31
C THR A 85 7.59 8.05 -29.89
N LYS A 86 7.08 8.63 -28.81
CA LYS A 86 5.79 8.27 -28.21
C LYS A 86 4.77 9.40 -28.28
N ILE A 87 3.50 9.04 -28.13
CA ILE A 87 2.35 9.95 -27.99
C ILE A 87 1.46 9.44 -26.86
N ARG A 88 1.08 10.33 -25.93
CA ARG A 88 0.12 10.00 -24.86
C ARG A 88 -1.29 10.35 -25.28
N MET A 89 -2.21 9.41 -25.13
CA MET A 89 -3.63 9.62 -25.42
C MET A 89 -4.50 8.72 -24.54
N ASN A 90 -5.65 9.24 -24.11
CA ASN A 90 -6.54 8.53 -23.20
C ASN A 90 -7.31 7.40 -23.93
N LYS A 91 -8.01 6.57 -23.15
CA LYS A 91 -8.77 5.42 -23.67
C LYS A 91 -9.79 5.80 -24.75
N VAL A 92 -10.44 6.97 -24.64
CA VAL A 92 -11.43 7.45 -25.61
C VAL A 92 -10.79 7.65 -26.99
N VAL A 93 -9.66 8.35 -27.06
CA VAL A 93 -8.92 8.56 -28.32
C VAL A 93 -8.44 7.22 -28.89
N ARG A 94 -7.92 6.32 -28.05
CA ARG A 94 -7.49 4.97 -28.48
C ARG A 94 -8.65 4.15 -29.07
N ALA A 95 -9.82 4.20 -28.43
CA ALA A 95 -11.01 3.49 -28.88
C ALA A 95 -11.49 4.00 -30.24
N ASN A 96 -11.60 5.32 -30.44
CA ASN A 96 -12.00 5.91 -31.72
C ASN A 96 -11.06 5.52 -32.87
N LEU A 97 -9.76 5.47 -32.59
CA LEU A 97 -8.72 5.07 -33.55
C LEU A 97 -8.59 3.54 -33.76
N ARG A 98 -9.28 2.73 -32.95
CA ARG A 98 -9.19 1.25 -32.93
C ARG A 98 -7.74 0.77 -32.75
N VAL A 99 -7.05 1.39 -31.80
CA VAL A 99 -5.65 1.11 -31.44
C VAL A 99 -5.55 0.79 -29.95
N ARG A 100 -4.46 0.15 -29.54
CA ARG A 100 -4.13 -0.16 -28.14
C ARG A 100 -2.78 0.46 -27.77
N LEU A 101 -2.42 0.42 -26.49
CA LEU A 101 -1.06 0.80 -26.07
C LEU A 101 0.00 0.01 -26.87
N GLY A 102 1.11 0.68 -27.21
CA GLY A 102 2.18 0.13 -28.03
C GLY A 102 1.91 0.09 -29.55
N ASP A 103 0.68 0.35 -30.01
CA ASP A 103 0.43 0.52 -31.46
C ASP A 103 1.06 1.78 -32.02
N VAL A 104 1.22 1.82 -33.34
CA VAL A 104 1.79 2.96 -34.05
C VAL A 104 0.68 3.74 -34.76
N VAL A 105 0.58 5.03 -34.45
CA VAL A 105 -0.31 5.98 -35.13
C VAL A 105 0.49 6.94 -36.01
N SER A 106 -0.19 7.60 -36.95
CA SER A 106 0.40 8.71 -37.70
C SER A 106 -0.26 10.03 -37.37
N VAL A 107 0.55 11.05 -37.04
CA VAL A 107 0.10 12.39 -36.66
C VAL A 107 0.31 13.36 -37.81
N HIS A 108 -0.71 14.16 -38.14
CA HIS A 108 -0.66 15.16 -39.21
C HIS A 108 -1.19 16.49 -38.69
N GLN A 109 -0.64 17.59 -39.20
CA GLN A 109 -1.18 18.91 -38.92
C GLN A 109 -2.60 19.04 -39.50
N CYS A 110 -3.48 19.70 -38.76
CA CYS A 110 -4.83 20.02 -39.23
C CYS A 110 -5.14 21.50 -38.93
N PRO A 111 -4.56 22.45 -39.68
CA PRO A 111 -4.78 23.89 -39.45
C PRO A 111 -6.16 24.36 -39.93
N ASP A 112 -6.83 23.61 -40.81
CA ASP A 112 -8.08 24.02 -41.46
C ASP A 112 -9.35 23.63 -40.69
N VAL A 113 -9.26 23.36 -39.39
CA VAL A 113 -10.44 23.00 -38.58
C VAL A 113 -11.29 24.24 -38.33
N LYS A 114 -12.48 24.28 -38.91
CA LYS A 114 -13.44 25.37 -38.75
C LYS A 114 -14.23 25.24 -37.45
N PHE A 115 -14.72 26.36 -36.94
CA PHE A 115 -15.76 26.35 -35.91
C PHE A 115 -17.03 25.72 -36.46
N GLY A 116 -17.65 24.84 -35.67
CA GLY A 116 -18.89 24.18 -36.02
C GLY A 116 -20.06 25.16 -35.99
N THR A 117 -20.95 25.06 -36.97
CA THR A 117 -22.27 25.73 -36.93
C THR A 117 -23.26 24.87 -36.16
N ARG A 118 -23.25 23.57 -36.43
CA ARG A 118 -24.16 22.58 -35.83
C ARG A 118 -23.45 21.25 -35.56
N VAL A 119 -23.74 20.64 -34.42
CA VAL A 119 -23.28 19.29 -34.07
C VAL A 119 -24.45 18.48 -33.52
N HIS A 120 -24.67 17.28 -34.08
CA HIS A 120 -25.70 16.35 -33.60
C HIS A 120 -25.05 15.23 -32.81
N ILE A 121 -25.46 15.07 -31.55
CA ILE A 121 -24.85 14.18 -30.57
C ILE A 121 -25.96 13.37 -29.92
N LEU A 122 -25.85 12.04 -29.92
CA LEU A 122 -26.82 11.16 -29.27
C LEU A 122 -26.13 10.27 -28.23
N PRO A 123 -26.79 9.98 -27.10
CA PRO A 123 -26.28 9.04 -26.09
C PRO A 123 -26.36 7.58 -26.59
N LEU A 124 -25.51 6.72 -26.02
CA LEU A 124 -25.64 5.27 -26.17
C LEU A 124 -26.68 4.72 -25.18
N ASP A 125 -27.57 3.85 -25.66
CA ASP A 125 -28.71 3.33 -24.91
C ASP A 125 -28.30 2.61 -23.61
N ASP A 126 -27.25 1.80 -23.67
CA ASP A 126 -26.69 1.04 -22.55
C ASP A 126 -26.09 1.90 -21.42
N THR A 127 -25.82 3.19 -21.68
CA THR A 127 -25.24 4.12 -20.68
C THR A 127 -26.25 5.03 -19.99
N ILE A 128 -27.49 5.08 -20.50
CA ILE A 128 -28.54 5.97 -20.00
C ILE A 128 -29.70 5.24 -19.32
N GLU A 129 -29.63 3.92 -19.15
CA GLU A 129 -30.67 3.15 -18.45
C GLU A 129 -30.91 3.71 -17.04
N GLY A 130 -32.13 4.18 -16.75
CA GLY A 130 -32.50 4.80 -15.46
C GLY A 130 -32.16 6.29 -15.32
N LEU A 131 -31.66 6.94 -16.36
CA LEU A 131 -31.52 8.40 -16.43
C LEU A 131 -32.69 9.00 -17.23
N THR A 132 -33.37 9.99 -16.65
CA THR A 132 -34.39 10.80 -17.30
C THR A 132 -34.03 12.29 -17.19
N GLY A 133 -34.66 13.16 -17.98
CA GLY A 133 -34.42 14.60 -17.96
C GLY A 133 -33.47 15.12 -19.06
N ASN A 134 -33.03 16.38 -18.93
CA ASN A 134 -32.29 17.07 -19.98
C ASN A 134 -30.78 16.73 -19.95
N LEU A 135 -30.38 15.72 -20.73
CA LEU A 135 -28.98 15.29 -20.87
C LEU A 135 -28.06 16.41 -21.39
N PHE A 136 -28.61 17.39 -22.12
CA PHE A 136 -27.83 18.52 -22.63
C PHE A 136 -27.28 19.39 -21.49
N ASP A 137 -28.16 19.86 -20.60
CA ASP A 137 -27.75 20.73 -19.50
C ASP A 137 -26.91 19.98 -18.46
N ALA A 138 -27.18 18.69 -18.24
CA ALA A 138 -26.47 17.89 -17.24
C ALA A 138 -25.06 17.48 -17.68
N TYR A 139 -24.87 17.08 -18.94
CA TYR A 139 -23.60 16.51 -19.42
C TYR A 139 -22.95 17.35 -20.52
N LEU A 140 -23.65 17.61 -21.63
CA LEU A 140 -23.03 18.19 -22.83
C LEU A 140 -22.62 19.65 -22.64
N LYS A 141 -23.46 20.46 -22.00
CA LYS A 141 -23.20 21.88 -21.79
C LYS A 141 -21.96 22.12 -20.90
N PRO A 142 -21.82 21.52 -19.70
CA PRO A 142 -20.57 21.62 -18.94
C PRO A 142 -19.34 21.10 -19.70
N TYR A 143 -19.51 20.04 -20.50
CA TYR A 143 -18.40 19.43 -21.23
C TYR A 143 -17.82 20.32 -22.34
N PHE A 144 -18.67 21.08 -23.04
CA PHE A 144 -18.24 21.98 -24.12
C PHE A 144 -18.06 23.44 -23.70
N LEU A 145 -18.45 23.81 -22.49
CA LEU A 145 -18.38 25.19 -22.00
C LEU A 145 -16.93 25.71 -22.04
N GLU A 146 -16.70 26.71 -22.91
CA GLU A 146 -15.40 27.39 -23.11
C GLU A 146 -14.21 26.46 -23.41
N ALA A 147 -14.48 25.20 -23.79
CA ALA A 147 -13.44 24.20 -23.93
C ALA A 147 -12.85 24.11 -25.35
N TYR A 148 -13.52 24.70 -26.36
CA TYR A 148 -13.10 24.68 -27.77
C TYR A 148 -12.67 23.29 -28.26
N ARG A 149 -13.45 22.26 -27.90
CA ARG A 149 -13.10 20.85 -28.17
C ARG A 149 -13.27 20.52 -29.65
N PRO A 150 -12.26 19.94 -30.33
CA PRO A 150 -12.46 19.37 -31.64
C PRO A 150 -13.29 18.08 -31.54
N VAL A 151 -14.26 17.94 -32.44
CA VAL A 151 -15.10 16.75 -32.57
C VAL A 151 -15.11 16.28 -34.03
N ARG A 152 -15.32 14.98 -34.23
CA ARG A 152 -15.43 14.37 -35.56
C ARG A 152 -16.65 13.48 -35.66
N LYS A 153 -17.30 13.49 -36.83
CA LYS A 153 -18.41 12.59 -37.16
C LYS A 153 -18.02 11.12 -36.96
N GLY A 154 -18.81 10.43 -36.16
CA GLY A 154 -18.65 9.02 -35.81
C GLY A 154 -17.75 8.74 -34.61
N ASP A 155 -17.14 9.76 -34.00
CA ASP A 155 -16.38 9.59 -32.76
C ASP A 155 -17.33 9.43 -31.57
N HIS A 156 -16.83 8.69 -30.57
CA HIS A 156 -17.48 8.54 -29.28
C HIS A 156 -16.67 9.27 -28.21
N PHE A 157 -17.35 9.80 -27.20
CA PHE A 157 -16.71 10.40 -26.06
C PHE A 157 -17.48 10.14 -24.77
N LEU A 158 -16.75 10.07 -23.67
CA LEU A 158 -17.28 9.79 -22.34
C LEU A 158 -17.42 11.08 -21.55
N VAL A 159 -18.62 11.41 -21.11
CA VAL A 159 -18.84 12.54 -20.20
C VAL A 159 -19.19 12.00 -18.82
N ARG A 160 -18.51 12.54 -17.80
CA ARG A 160 -18.77 12.21 -16.40
C ARG A 160 -19.51 13.35 -15.74
N GLY A 161 -20.56 13.01 -14.99
CA GLY A 161 -21.41 13.97 -14.29
C GLY A 161 -22.41 13.23 -13.42
N SER A 162 -22.87 13.86 -12.34
CA SER A 162 -23.97 13.30 -11.53
C SER A 162 -23.73 11.87 -11.00
N MET A 163 -22.50 11.56 -10.54
CA MET A 163 -22.10 10.22 -10.05
C MET A 163 -22.16 9.09 -11.10
N ARG A 164 -22.31 9.43 -12.39
CA ARG A 164 -22.38 8.47 -13.49
C ARG A 164 -21.56 8.93 -14.70
N SER A 165 -21.31 8.01 -15.62
CA SER A 165 -20.64 8.30 -16.88
C SER A 165 -21.53 7.89 -18.04
N VAL A 166 -21.73 8.80 -19.00
CA VAL A 166 -22.57 8.61 -20.18
C VAL A 166 -21.69 8.68 -21.42
N GLU A 167 -21.88 7.73 -22.33
CA GLU A 167 -21.19 7.73 -23.63
C GLU A 167 -22.06 8.41 -24.68
N PHE A 168 -21.45 9.31 -25.44
CA PHE A 168 -22.09 10.04 -26.53
C PHE A 168 -21.40 9.76 -27.85
N LYS A 169 -22.20 9.63 -28.92
CA LYS A 169 -21.73 9.48 -30.29
C LYS A 169 -22.03 10.73 -31.08
N VAL A 170 -21.03 11.25 -31.78
CA VAL A 170 -21.20 12.36 -32.72
C VAL A 170 -21.80 11.81 -34.01
N ILE A 171 -23.09 12.09 -34.26
CA ILE A 171 -23.81 11.62 -35.45
C ILE A 171 -23.44 12.46 -36.67
N GLU A 172 -23.39 13.77 -36.49
CA GLU A 172 -23.17 14.71 -37.58
C GLU A 172 -22.50 16.01 -37.11
N THR A 173 -21.72 16.61 -38.00
CA THR A 173 -20.99 17.86 -37.82
C THR A 173 -21.15 18.72 -39.07
N ASP A 174 -21.29 20.03 -38.92
CA ASP A 174 -21.39 21.03 -40.01
C ASP A 174 -20.34 22.13 -39.74
N PRO A 175 -19.45 22.52 -40.69
CA PRO A 175 -19.50 22.34 -42.16
C PRO A 175 -18.67 21.20 -42.78
N GLY A 176 -18.18 20.25 -41.99
CA GLY A 176 -17.33 19.16 -42.49
C GLY A 176 -17.41 17.93 -41.61
N GLU A 177 -16.55 16.94 -41.87
CA GLU A 177 -16.49 15.71 -41.07
C GLU A 177 -15.93 15.94 -39.65
N TYR A 178 -15.27 17.08 -39.40
CA TYR A 178 -14.77 17.49 -38.10
C TYR A 178 -14.88 19.01 -37.96
N CYS A 179 -15.08 19.48 -36.74
CA CYS A 179 -15.16 20.91 -36.40
C CYS A 179 -14.75 21.15 -34.95
N VAL A 180 -14.44 22.40 -34.60
CA VAL A 180 -14.27 22.83 -33.20
C VAL A 180 -15.62 23.31 -32.67
N VAL A 181 -16.05 22.76 -31.52
CA VAL A 181 -17.25 23.23 -30.83
C VAL A 181 -16.91 24.53 -30.10
N ALA A 182 -17.41 25.65 -30.63
CA ALA A 182 -17.27 26.98 -30.05
C ALA A 182 -18.53 27.35 -29.24
N PRO A 183 -18.49 28.41 -28.41
CA PRO A 183 -19.67 28.86 -27.66
C PRO A 183 -20.91 29.17 -28.54
N ASP A 184 -20.70 29.54 -29.80
CA ASP A 184 -21.76 29.85 -30.76
C ASP A 184 -22.28 28.61 -31.54
N THR A 185 -21.69 27.43 -31.33
CA THR A 185 -22.08 26.19 -32.03
C THR A 185 -23.39 25.64 -31.47
N GLU A 186 -24.38 25.40 -32.33
CA GLU A 186 -25.65 24.77 -31.94
C GLU A 186 -25.45 23.25 -31.73
N ILE A 187 -25.73 22.75 -30.53
CA ILE A 187 -25.63 21.33 -30.19
C ILE A 187 -27.05 20.74 -30.15
N PHE A 188 -27.31 19.75 -31.00
CA PHE A 188 -28.56 19.01 -31.03
C PHE A 188 -28.38 17.68 -30.30
N CYS A 189 -29.28 17.39 -29.35
CA CYS A 189 -29.31 16.12 -28.62
C CYS A 189 -30.67 15.41 -28.69
N GLU A 190 -31.56 15.86 -29.59
CA GLU A 190 -32.87 15.26 -29.80
C GLU A 190 -32.77 14.04 -30.73
N GLY A 191 -33.38 12.92 -30.32
CA GLY A 191 -33.44 11.68 -31.07
C GLY A 191 -33.47 10.44 -30.18
N ASP A 192 -33.72 9.28 -30.80
CA ASP A 192 -33.64 8.00 -30.10
C ASP A 192 -32.18 7.65 -29.76
N PRO A 193 -31.90 7.10 -28.56
CA PRO A 193 -30.58 6.62 -28.18
C PRO A 193 -30.00 5.62 -29.18
N VAL A 194 -28.68 5.65 -29.36
CA VAL A 194 -27.98 4.83 -30.34
C VAL A 194 -27.61 3.48 -29.70
N ARG A 195 -27.87 2.39 -30.41
CA ARG A 195 -27.40 1.06 -30.00
C ARG A 195 -25.92 0.88 -30.30
N ARG A 196 -25.19 0.31 -29.36
CA ARG A 196 -23.79 -0.10 -29.53
C ARG A 196 -23.68 -1.25 -30.54
N GLU A 197 -22.80 -1.13 -31.53
CA GLU A 197 -22.60 -2.17 -32.57
C GLU A 197 -21.34 -3.01 -32.27
N ASP A 198 -20.20 -2.61 -32.84
CA ASP A 198 -18.89 -3.26 -32.73
C ASP A 198 -17.90 -2.42 -31.89
N GLU A 199 -18.42 -1.59 -31.00
CA GLU A 199 -17.64 -0.65 -30.20
C GLU A 199 -17.35 -1.24 -28.81
N ASP A 200 -16.08 -1.23 -28.39
CA ASP A 200 -15.72 -1.61 -27.03
C ASP A 200 -16.37 -0.64 -26.03
N ARG A 201 -16.76 -1.16 -24.87
CA ARG A 201 -17.30 -0.36 -23.76
C ARG A 201 -16.21 0.53 -23.15
N LEU A 202 -16.42 1.85 -23.14
CA LEU A 202 -15.41 2.78 -22.62
C LEU A 202 -15.29 2.67 -21.09
N ASP A 203 -16.32 2.16 -20.42
CA ASP A 203 -16.35 1.87 -18.98
C ASP A 203 -15.73 0.51 -18.58
N GLU A 204 -15.24 -0.29 -19.53
CA GLU A 204 -14.49 -1.50 -19.17
C GLU A 204 -13.20 -1.17 -18.41
N VAL A 205 -12.84 -2.02 -17.45
CA VAL A 205 -11.63 -1.86 -16.64
C VAL A 205 -10.38 -1.80 -17.52
N GLY A 206 -9.60 -0.72 -17.41
CA GLY A 206 -8.31 -0.52 -18.06
C GLY A 206 -7.19 -0.22 -17.05
N TYR A 207 -6.00 0.16 -17.55
CA TYR A 207 -4.89 0.54 -16.66
C TYR A 207 -5.17 1.83 -15.89
N ASP A 208 -5.98 2.72 -16.46
CA ASP A 208 -6.44 3.96 -15.82
C ASP A 208 -7.32 3.71 -14.58
N ASP A 209 -7.82 2.47 -14.41
CA ASP A 209 -8.63 2.03 -13.26
C ASP A 209 -7.80 1.32 -12.18
N VAL A 210 -6.47 1.23 -12.35
CA VAL A 210 -5.55 0.55 -11.43
C VAL A 210 -4.61 1.56 -10.76
N GLY A 211 -4.82 1.83 -9.46
CA GLY A 211 -3.98 2.74 -8.67
C GLY A 211 -3.00 2.02 -7.73
N GLY A 212 -1.87 2.66 -7.43
CA GLY A 212 -0.96 2.26 -6.34
C GLY A 212 -0.03 1.06 -6.59
N VAL A 213 -0.02 0.51 -7.81
CA VAL A 213 0.77 -0.68 -8.17
C VAL A 213 1.63 -0.48 -9.43
N ARG A 214 2.14 0.73 -9.66
CA ARG A 214 2.87 1.09 -10.89
C ARG A 214 4.03 0.15 -11.22
N LYS A 215 4.84 -0.22 -10.22
CA LYS A 215 6.02 -1.10 -10.42
C LYS A 215 5.58 -2.51 -10.84
N GLN A 216 4.58 -3.04 -10.17
CA GLN A 216 4.00 -4.36 -10.45
C GLN A 216 3.34 -4.36 -11.83
N MET A 217 2.60 -3.31 -12.17
CA MET A 217 2.00 -3.14 -13.50
C MET A 217 3.04 -3.11 -14.61
N ALA A 218 4.17 -2.41 -14.43
CA ALA A 218 5.24 -2.41 -15.41
C ALA A 218 5.80 -3.82 -15.67
N GLN A 219 6.00 -4.62 -14.61
CA GLN A 219 6.44 -6.01 -14.75
C GLN A 219 5.39 -6.87 -15.45
N ILE A 220 4.11 -6.73 -15.10
CA ILE A 220 3.03 -7.50 -15.74
C ILE A 220 2.93 -7.14 -17.22
N ARG A 221 3.01 -5.85 -17.58
CA ARG A 221 3.04 -5.39 -18.96
C ARG A 221 4.20 -6.03 -19.73
N GLU A 222 5.41 -6.04 -19.19
CA GLU A 222 6.54 -6.69 -19.84
C GLU A 222 6.30 -8.20 -20.06
N LEU A 223 5.80 -8.89 -19.05
CA LEU A 223 5.62 -10.35 -19.07
C LEU A 223 4.43 -10.80 -19.93
N VAL A 224 3.40 -9.96 -20.11
CA VAL A 224 2.16 -10.30 -20.79
C VAL A 224 2.04 -9.62 -22.16
N GLU A 225 2.32 -8.32 -22.25
CA GLU A 225 2.15 -7.54 -23.46
C GLU A 225 3.14 -7.98 -24.54
N LEU A 226 4.43 -8.15 -24.20
CA LEU A 226 5.46 -8.53 -25.18
C LEU A 226 5.17 -9.89 -25.86
N PRO A 227 4.84 -10.98 -25.15
CA PRO A 227 4.55 -12.26 -25.81
C PRO A 227 3.28 -12.25 -26.66
N LEU A 228 2.25 -11.51 -26.24
CA LEU A 228 0.96 -11.46 -26.95
C LEU A 228 1.03 -10.54 -28.18
N ARG A 229 1.71 -9.39 -28.05
CA ARG A 229 1.81 -8.38 -29.12
C ARG A 229 2.93 -8.66 -30.12
N HIS A 230 4.06 -9.20 -29.67
CA HIS A 230 5.24 -9.43 -30.50
C HIS A 230 5.76 -10.88 -30.42
N PRO A 231 4.96 -11.90 -30.78
CA PRO A 231 5.41 -13.29 -30.64
C PRO A 231 6.64 -13.65 -31.50
N GLN A 232 6.87 -12.92 -32.60
CA GLN A 232 8.03 -13.11 -33.47
C GLN A 232 9.36 -12.79 -32.79
N LEU A 233 9.36 -11.89 -31.80
CA LEU A 233 10.56 -11.50 -31.05
C LEU A 233 11.10 -12.68 -30.25
N PHE A 234 10.22 -13.38 -29.52
CA PHE A 234 10.57 -14.60 -28.78
C PHE A 234 11.01 -15.74 -29.71
N LYS A 235 10.35 -15.89 -30.86
CA LYS A 235 10.72 -16.90 -31.86
C LYS A 235 12.13 -16.66 -32.43
N SER A 236 12.50 -15.41 -32.64
CA SER A 236 13.80 -15.04 -33.23
C SER A 236 14.95 -15.11 -32.22
N ILE A 237 14.69 -14.74 -30.96
CA ILE A 237 15.67 -14.79 -29.87
C ILE A 237 15.86 -16.23 -29.36
N GLY A 238 14.89 -17.13 -29.58
CA GLY A 238 14.96 -18.52 -29.14
C GLY A 238 14.65 -18.69 -27.64
N VAL A 239 14.10 -17.66 -27.00
CA VAL A 239 13.69 -17.68 -25.59
C VAL A 239 12.20 -18.00 -25.51
N LYS A 240 11.82 -18.90 -24.59
CA LYS A 240 10.42 -19.20 -24.33
C LYS A 240 9.79 -18.08 -23.51
N PRO A 241 8.61 -17.57 -23.89
CA PRO A 241 7.90 -16.61 -23.05
C PRO A 241 7.47 -17.26 -21.73
N PRO A 242 7.26 -16.46 -20.67
CA PRO A 242 6.69 -16.95 -19.41
C PRO A 242 5.32 -17.57 -19.67
N LYS A 243 5.03 -18.68 -19.01
CA LYS A 243 3.75 -19.39 -19.16
C LYS A 243 2.76 -19.04 -18.06
N GLY A 244 3.26 -18.77 -16.86
CA GLY A 244 2.44 -18.57 -15.69
C GLY A 244 2.93 -17.42 -14.82
N ILE A 245 2.02 -16.54 -14.43
CA ILE A 245 2.26 -15.43 -13.51
C ILE A 245 1.39 -15.65 -12.28
N LEU A 246 1.99 -15.72 -11.09
CA LEU A 246 1.29 -15.82 -9.81
C LEU A 246 1.27 -14.44 -9.14
N LEU A 247 0.09 -13.85 -9.04
CA LEU A 247 -0.17 -12.66 -8.25
C LEU A 247 -0.47 -13.07 -6.81
N TYR A 248 0.24 -12.51 -5.84
CA TYR A 248 -0.03 -12.77 -4.43
C TYR A 248 -0.07 -11.47 -3.64
N GLY A 249 -0.77 -11.48 -2.52
CA GLY A 249 -0.87 -10.32 -1.61
C GLY A 249 -2.19 -10.33 -0.85
N PRO A 250 -2.42 -9.39 0.08
CA PRO A 250 -3.64 -9.36 0.89
C PRO A 250 -4.94 -9.33 0.06
N PRO A 251 -6.07 -9.80 0.62
CA PRO A 251 -7.36 -9.65 -0.05
C PRO A 251 -7.69 -8.16 -0.28
N GLY A 252 -8.35 -7.85 -1.40
CA GLY A 252 -8.76 -6.48 -1.72
C GLY A 252 -7.68 -5.56 -2.31
N THR A 253 -6.46 -6.07 -2.59
CA THR A 253 -5.40 -5.28 -3.28
C THR A 253 -5.56 -5.18 -4.80
N GLY A 254 -6.63 -5.76 -5.37
CA GLY A 254 -6.96 -5.61 -6.79
C GLY A 254 -6.34 -6.63 -7.75
N LYS A 255 -5.90 -7.80 -7.26
CA LYS A 255 -5.32 -8.88 -8.10
C LYS A 255 -6.20 -9.25 -9.31
N THR A 256 -7.50 -9.45 -9.08
CA THR A 256 -8.50 -9.77 -10.12
C THR A 256 -8.74 -8.59 -11.08
N LEU A 257 -8.70 -7.37 -10.54
CA LEU A 257 -8.88 -6.13 -11.31
C LEU A 257 -7.70 -5.92 -12.28
N ILE A 258 -6.47 -6.13 -11.80
CA ILE A 258 -5.25 -6.05 -12.60
C ILE A 258 -5.29 -7.02 -13.78
N ALA A 259 -5.63 -8.29 -13.54
CA ALA A 259 -5.68 -9.29 -14.61
C ALA A 259 -6.71 -8.95 -15.69
N ARG A 260 -7.88 -8.43 -15.29
CA ARG A 260 -8.92 -7.97 -16.21
C ARG A 260 -8.44 -6.75 -17.01
N ALA A 261 -7.82 -5.78 -16.36
CA ALA A 261 -7.27 -4.59 -17.01
C ALA A 261 -6.26 -4.94 -18.10
N VAL A 262 -5.34 -5.87 -17.80
CA VAL A 262 -4.33 -6.35 -18.74
C VAL A 262 -4.95 -7.05 -19.94
N ALA A 263 -5.98 -7.87 -19.73
CA ALA A 263 -6.65 -8.55 -20.84
C ALA A 263 -7.38 -7.58 -21.78
N ASN A 264 -8.11 -6.62 -21.21
CA ASN A 264 -8.84 -5.61 -21.96
C ASN A 264 -7.88 -4.72 -22.77
N GLU A 265 -6.78 -4.26 -22.16
CA GLU A 265 -5.83 -3.37 -22.83
C GLU A 265 -5.01 -4.09 -23.91
N THR A 266 -4.70 -5.37 -23.70
CA THR A 266 -4.01 -6.20 -24.72
C THR A 266 -4.96 -6.70 -25.81
N GLY A 267 -6.27 -6.64 -25.59
CA GLY A 267 -7.29 -7.22 -26.47
C GLY A 267 -7.26 -8.75 -26.52
N ALA A 268 -6.70 -9.39 -25.50
CA ALA A 268 -6.63 -10.84 -25.41
C ALA A 268 -7.94 -11.40 -24.86
N PHE A 269 -8.35 -12.59 -25.33
CA PHE A 269 -9.52 -13.27 -24.78
C PHE A 269 -9.30 -13.62 -23.30
N PHE A 270 -10.18 -13.15 -22.42
CA PHE A 270 -10.07 -13.35 -20.97
C PHE A 270 -10.99 -14.48 -20.49
N PHE A 271 -10.43 -15.54 -19.92
CA PHE A 271 -11.19 -16.65 -19.35
C PHE A 271 -10.98 -16.71 -17.84
N LEU A 272 -12.04 -16.42 -17.06
CA LEU A 272 -12.02 -16.42 -15.59
C LEU A 272 -12.37 -17.81 -15.04
N ILE A 273 -11.53 -18.33 -14.16
CA ILE A 273 -11.76 -19.55 -13.38
C ILE A 273 -11.79 -19.13 -11.91
N ASN A 274 -12.94 -19.27 -11.26
CA ASN A 274 -13.07 -19.00 -9.84
C ASN A 274 -12.83 -20.29 -9.04
N GLY A 275 -11.87 -20.26 -8.11
CA GLY A 275 -11.40 -21.42 -7.37
C GLY A 275 -12.50 -22.25 -6.68
N PRO A 276 -13.27 -21.64 -5.77
CA PRO A 276 -14.43 -22.27 -5.13
C PRO A 276 -15.48 -22.84 -6.09
N GLU A 277 -15.67 -22.22 -7.26
CA GLU A 277 -16.66 -22.67 -8.26
C GLU A 277 -16.25 -23.99 -8.94
N ILE A 278 -14.95 -24.24 -9.07
CA ILE A 278 -14.42 -25.50 -9.58
C ILE A 278 -14.56 -26.61 -8.52
N MET A 279 -14.38 -26.28 -7.25
CA MET A 279 -14.38 -27.25 -6.14
C MET A 279 -15.79 -27.71 -5.72
N SER A 280 -16.81 -26.88 -5.95
CA SER A 280 -18.20 -27.17 -5.53
C SER A 280 -18.96 -28.16 -6.42
N LYS A 281 -18.38 -28.56 -7.57
CA LYS A 281 -19.02 -29.45 -8.56
C LYS A 281 -18.69 -30.92 -8.28
N LEU A 282 -19.53 -31.84 -8.79
CA LEU A 282 -19.41 -33.28 -8.53
C LEU A 282 -18.03 -33.82 -8.94
N ALA A 283 -17.54 -34.86 -8.25
CA ALA A 283 -16.22 -35.45 -8.54
C ALA A 283 -16.08 -35.85 -10.03
N GLY A 284 -15.05 -35.31 -10.69
CA GLY A 284 -14.78 -35.48 -12.13
C GLY A 284 -15.30 -34.35 -13.02
N GLU A 285 -16.33 -33.61 -12.59
CA GLU A 285 -16.83 -32.43 -13.30
C GLU A 285 -15.83 -31.26 -13.21
N SER A 286 -15.19 -31.09 -12.05
CA SER A 286 -14.13 -30.09 -11.81
C SER A 286 -12.95 -30.25 -12.79
N GLU A 287 -12.51 -31.49 -13.05
CA GLU A 287 -11.43 -31.79 -14.00
C GLU A 287 -11.84 -31.51 -15.44
N SER A 288 -13.07 -31.89 -15.80
CA SER A 288 -13.65 -31.64 -17.12
C SER A 288 -13.75 -30.14 -17.40
N ASN A 289 -14.20 -29.37 -16.41
CA ASN A 289 -14.31 -27.92 -16.54
C ASN A 289 -12.94 -27.24 -16.67
N LEU A 290 -11.93 -27.66 -15.90
CA LEU A 290 -10.56 -27.18 -16.08
C LEU A 290 -10.04 -27.50 -17.50
N ARG A 291 -10.30 -28.70 -18.02
CA ARG A 291 -9.88 -29.07 -19.38
C ARG A 291 -10.56 -28.22 -20.45
N LYS A 292 -11.88 -28.03 -20.34
CA LYS A 292 -12.67 -27.19 -21.25
C LYS A 292 -12.18 -25.75 -21.25
N ALA A 293 -11.89 -25.18 -20.08
CA ALA A 293 -11.38 -23.82 -19.94
C ALA A 293 -10.06 -23.62 -20.71
N PHE A 294 -9.11 -24.54 -20.56
CA PHE A 294 -7.84 -24.49 -21.29
C PHE A 294 -8.01 -24.69 -22.80
N GLU A 295 -8.88 -25.62 -23.22
CA GLU A 295 -9.17 -25.85 -24.64
C GLU A 295 -9.85 -24.64 -25.30
N GLU A 296 -10.76 -23.97 -24.60
CA GLU A 296 -11.45 -22.78 -25.08
C GLU A 296 -10.51 -21.58 -25.19
N ALA A 297 -9.65 -21.38 -24.20
CA ALA A 297 -8.62 -20.35 -24.24
C ALA A 297 -7.62 -20.58 -25.39
N GLU A 298 -7.23 -21.84 -25.69
CA GLU A 298 -6.35 -22.16 -26.82
C GLU A 298 -7.03 -21.89 -28.19
N LYS A 299 -8.35 -22.10 -28.29
CA LYS A 299 -9.12 -21.80 -29.52
C LYS A 299 -9.24 -20.30 -29.80
N ASN A 300 -9.33 -19.49 -28.74
CA ASN A 300 -9.50 -18.04 -28.81
C ASN A 300 -8.19 -17.26 -28.64
N ALA A 301 -7.04 -17.91 -28.86
CA ALA A 301 -5.73 -17.27 -28.71
C ALA A 301 -5.55 -16.07 -29.67
N PRO A 302 -4.90 -14.96 -29.25
CA PRO A 302 -4.22 -14.74 -27.96
C PRO A 302 -5.18 -14.62 -26.76
N SER A 303 -4.86 -15.30 -25.66
CA SER A 303 -5.76 -15.38 -24.50
C SER A 303 -5.03 -15.41 -23.15
N ILE A 304 -5.76 -15.02 -22.10
CA ILE A 304 -5.34 -15.04 -20.70
C ILE A 304 -6.33 -15.91 -19.92
N ILE A 305 -5.84 -16.98 -19.31
CA ILE A 305 -6.59 -17.77 -18.34
C ILE A 305 -6.29 -17.19 -16.96
N PHE A 306 -7.28 -16.65 -16.27
CA PHE A 306 -7.11 -16.15 -14.90
C PHE A 306 -7.76 -17.09 -13.89
N ILE A 307 -6.97 -17.63 -12.97
CA ILE A 307 -7.40 -18.52 -11.89
C ILE A 307 -7.40 -17.71 -10.59
N ASP A 308 -8.58 -17.29 -10.15
CA ASP A 308 -8.75 -16.61 -8.87
C ASP A 308 -8.82 -17.62 -7.72
N GLU A 309 -8.33 -17.21 -6.55
CA GLU A 309 -8.24 -18.07 -5.35
C GLU A 309 -7.63 -19.45 -5.64
N ILE A 310 -6.49 -19.48 -6.34
CA ILE A 310 -5.86 -20.73 -6.78
C ILE A 310 -5.50 -21.66 -5.61
N ASP A 311 -5.32 -21.13 -4.40
CA ASP A 311 -5.10 -21.89 -3.19
C ASP A 311 -6.27 -22.80 -2.79
N SER A 312 -7.48 -22.52 -3.29
CA SER A 312 -8.64 -23.42 -3.13
C SER A 312 -8.60 -24.62 -4.07
N ILE A 313 -8.08 -24.45 -5.30
CA ILE A 313 -7.96 -25.52 -6.30
C ILE A 313 -6.71 -26.36 -6.06
N ALA A 314 -5.61 -25.72 -5.66
CA ALA A 314 -4.30 -26.32 -5.57
C ALA A 314 -3.61 -26.10 -4.22
N PRO A 315 -4.23 -26.54 -3.10
CA PRO A 315 -3.59 -26.51 -1.80
C PRO A 315 -2.41 -27.50 -1.75
N ASN A 316 -1.55 -27.33 -0.75
CA ASN A 316 -0.43 -28.23 -0.51
C ASN A 316 -0.92 -29.67 -0.26
N ARG A 317 -0.49 -30.61 -1.11
CA ARG A 317 -0.88 -32.03 -1.08
C ARG A 317 -0.60 -32.73 0.24
N GLU A 318 0.45 -32.33 0.95
CA GLU A 318 0.81 -32.93 2.24
C GLU A 318 -0.20 -32.59 3.34
N LYS A 319 -0.75 -31.38 3.28
CA LYS A 319 -1.79 -30.89 4.21
C LYS A 319 -3.19 -31.36 3.82
N THR A 320 -3.35 -31.83 2.58
CA THR A 320 -4.63 -32.19 1.98
C THR A 320 -4.98 -33.65 2.22
N GLN A 321 -6.11 -33.93 2.87
CA GLN A 321 -6.58 -35.30 3.15
C GLN A 321 -7.45 -35.89 2.02
N GLY A 322 -8.02 -35.07 1.14
CA GLY A 322 -8.93 -35.52 0.07
C GLY A 322 -8.24 -36.03 -1.20
N GLU A 323 -8.65 -37.20 -1.71
CA GLU A 323 -8.13 -37.75 -2.99
C GLU A 323 -8.57 -36.91 -4.21
N VAL A 324 -9.80 -36.39 -4.17
CA VAL A 324 -10.38 -35.56 -5.25
C VAL A 324 -9.55 -34.29 -5.45
N GLU A 325 -9.20 -33.60 -4.35
CA GLU A 325 -8.41 -32.37 -4.39
C GLU A 325 -7.02 -32.63 -4.99
N ARG A 326 -6.34 -33.71 -4.55
CA ARG A 326 -5.03 -34.12 -5.11
C ARG A 326 -5.10 -34.41 -6.61
N ARG A 327 -6.22 -34.94 -7.10
CA ARG A 327 -6.44 -35.23 -8.51
C ARG A 327 -6.65 -33.94 -9.31
N ILE A 328 -7.42 -33.00 -8.79
CA ILE A 328 -7.61 -31.66 -9.39
C ILE A 328 -6.26 -30.92 -9.49
N VAL A 329 -5.44 -30.93 -8.44
CA VAL A 329 -4.09 -30.34 -8.49
C VAL A 329 -3.27 -31.00 -9.60
N SER A 330 -3.29 -32.34 -9.69
CA SER A 330 -2.55 -33.08 -10.71
C SER A 330 -3.04 -32.79 -12.14
N GLN A 331 -4.34 -32.60 -12.31
CA GLN A 331 -4.94 -32.20 -13.59
C GLN A 331 -4.48 -30.79 -13.99
N LEU A 332 -4.48 -29.82 -13.06
CA LEU A 332 -3.99 -28.47 -13.32
C LEU A 332 -2.49 -28.47 -13.69
N LEU A 333 -1.65 -29.23 -12.98
CA LEU A 333 -0.23 -29.40 -13.33
C LEU A 333 -0.07 -29.92 -14.76
N THR A 334 -0.87 -30.93 -15.13
CA THR A 334 -0.82 -31.54 -16.46
C THR A 334 -1.23 -30.55 -17.55
N LEU A 335 -2.25 -29.71 -17.29
CA LEU A 335 -2.70 -28.67 -18.22
C LEU A 335 -1.62 -27.58 -18.40
N MET A 336 -1.01 -27.12 -17.31
CA MET A 336 0.09 -26.14 -17.34
C MET A 336 1.31 -26.64 -18.13
N ASP A 337 1.71 -27.91 -17.91
CA ASP A 337 2.81 -28.54 -18.64
C ASP A 337 2.45 -28.76 -20.12
N GLY A 338 1.18 -29.06 -20.39
CA GLY A 338 0.61 -29.27 -21.72
C GLY A 338 0.50 -28.03 -22.59
N LEU A 339 0.61 -26.82 -22.02
CA LEU A 339 0.60 -25.57 -22.78
C LEU A 339 1.76 -25.52 -23.76
N LYS A 340 1.45 -25.62 -25.05
CA LYS A 340 2.42 -25.49 -26.14
C LYS A 340 2.86 -24.02 -26.22
N SER A 341 4.16 -23.73 -26.34
CA SER A 341 4.66 -22.36 -26.52
C SER A 341 4.12 -21.62 -27.76
N ARG A 342 3.43 -22.32 -28.67
CA ARG A 342 2.79 -21.72 -29.85
C ARG A 342 1.32 -21.34 -29.64
N ALA A 343 0.73 -21.71 -28.50
CA ALA A 343 -0.69 -21.49 -28.25
C ALA A 343 -1.03 -20.03 -27.91
N HIS A 344 -0.03 -19.17 -27.66
CA HIS A 344 -0.23 -17.75 -27.28
C HIS A 344 -1.24 -17.58 -26.11
N VAL A 345 -1.16 -18.50 -25.13
CA VAL A 345 -1.96 -18.49 -23.90
C VAL A 345 -1.04 -18.22 -22.73
N ILE A 346 -1.44 -17.28 -21.86
CA ILE A 346 -0.77 -17.00 -20.58
C ILE A 346 -1.73 -17.37 -19.45
N VAL A 347 -1.21 -18.03 -18.41
CA VAL A 347 -2.00 -18.34 -17.21
C VAL A 347 -1.62 -17.37 -16.10
N MET A 348 -2.59 -16.68 -15.53
CA MET A 348 -2.43 -15.83 -14.37
C MET A 348 -3.16 -16.47 -13.19
N GLY A 349 -2.50 -16.62 -12.05
CA GLY A 349 -3.11 -17.14 -10.82
C GLY A 349 -3.11 -16.05 -9.76
N ALA A 350 -4.15 -15.99 -8.92
CA ALA A 350 -4.19 -15.09 -7.77
C ALA A 350 -4.38 -15.87 -6.46
N THR A 351 -3.65 -15.46 -5.42
CA THR A 351 -3.79 -16.02 -4.07
C THR A 351 -3.56 -14.97 -3.00
N ASN A 352 -4.15 -15.18 -1.83
CA ASN A 352 -3.83 -14.42 -0.62
C ASN A 352 -2.72 -15.08 0.20
N ARG A 353 -2.44 -16.37 -0.05
CA ARG A 353 -1.56 -17.21 0.77
C ARG A 353 -0.59 -17.98 -0.13
N PRO A 354 0.54 -17.39 -0.58
CA PRO A 354 1.47 -18.08 -1.48
C PRO A 354 2.08 -19.36 -0.88
N ASN A 355 2.07 -19.50 0.45
CA ASN A 355 2.56 -20.67 1.17
C ASN A 355 1.54 -21.82 1.27
N SER A 356 0.25 -21.58 0.98
CA SER A 356 -0.77 -22.64 0.97
C SER A 356 -0.80 -23.41 -0.36
N ILE A 357 -0.29 -22.82 -1.45
CA ILE A 357 -0.25 -23.43 -2.79
C ILE A 357 0.75 -24.60 -2.83
N ASP A 358 0.40 -25.62 -3.62
CA ASP A 358 1.32 -26.71 -3.96
C ASP A 358 2.66 -26.18 -4.55
N PRO A 359 3.82 -26.47 -3.91
CA PRO A 359 5.12 -26.02 -4.39
C PRO A 359 5.46 -26.46 -5.82
N ALA A 360 4.83 -27.51 -6.34
CA ALA A 360 5.00 -27.96 -7.72
C ALA A 360 4.47 -26.94 -8.74
N LEU A 361 3.46 -26.13 -8.40
CA LEU A 361 2.93 -25.09 -9.28
C LEU A 361 3.90 -23.93 -9.47
N ARG A 362 4.74 -23.65 -8.45
CA ARG A 362 5.74 -22.56 -8.43
C ARG A 362 7.06 -22.92 -9.12
N ARG A 363 7.12 -24.08 -9.79
CA ARG A 363 8.33 -24.53 -10.50
C ARG A 363 8.42 -23.91 -11.88
N PHE A 364 9.67 -23.77 -12.35
CA PHE A 364 9.97 -23.24 -13.67
C PHE A 364 9.17 -23.97 -14.79
N GLY A 365 8.56 -23.20 -15.68
CA GLY A 365 7.68 -23.70 -16.75
C GLY A 365 6.19 -23.79 -16.38
N ARG A 366 5.80 -23.43 -15.15
CA ARG A 366 4.42 -23.28 -14.68
C ARG A 366 4.20 -21.83 -14.22
N PHE A 367 3.96 -21.58 -12.94
CA PHE A 367 4.06 -20.24 -12.35
C PHE A 367 5.52 -19.93 -12.04
N ASP A 368 6.25 -19.53 -13.08
CA ASP A 368 7.68 -19.21 -13.00
C ASP A 368 7.93 -17.74 -12.66
N ARG A 369 6.87 -16.91 -12.64
CA ARG A 369 6.90 -15.53 -12.19
C ARG A 369 5.93 -15.33 -11.04
N GLU A 370 6.42 -14.69 -9.98
CA GLU A 370 5.63 -14.33 -8.80
C GLU A 370 5.70 -12.82 -8.61
N ILE A 371 4.55 -12.17 -8.43
CA ILE A 371 4.45 -10.72 -8.30
C ILE A 371 3.66 -10.40 -7.04
N ASP A 372 4.28 -9.61 -6.16
CA ASP A 372 3.72 -9.16 -4.90
C ASP A 372 2.85 -7.92 -5.11
N ILE A 373 1.53 -8.08 -4.97
CA ILE A 373 0.52 -7.03 -4.97
C ILE A 373 0.19 -6.69 -3.50
N GLY A 374 1.12 -5.96 -2.88
CA GLY A 374 1.04 -5.51 -1.50
C GLY A 374 0.02 -4.39 -1.25
N VAL A 375 -0.02 -3.91 -0.01
CA VAL A 375 -0.83 -2.75 0.38
C VAL A 375 -0.24 -1.47 -0.26
N PRO A 376 -1.08 -0.56 -0.81
CA PRO A 376 -0.59 0.68 -1.41
C PRO A 376 0.05 1.63 -0.37
N ASP A 377 1.11 2.32 -0.79
CA ASP A 377 1.72 3.44 -0.06
C ASP A 377 0.84 4.70 -0.14
N GLU A 378 1.21 5.78 0.55
CA GLU A 378 0.44 7.03 0.58
C GLU A 378 0.11 7.54 -0.83
N VAL A 379 1.10 7.56 -1.73
CA VAL A 379 0.93 7.96 -3.13
C VAL A 379 -0.04 7.03 -3.85
N GLY A 380 0.10 5.71 -3.63
CA GLY A 380 -0.81 4.73 -4.20
C GLY A 380 -2.24 4.83 -3.68
N ARG A 381 -2.43 5.15 -2.40
CA ARG A 381 -3.76 5.39 -1.83
C ARG A 381 -4.41 6.63 -2.42
N LEU A 382 -3.65 7.71 -2.62
CA LEU A 382 -4.11 8.90 -3.32
C LEU A 382 -4.56 8.58 -4.75
N GLU A 383 -3.81 7.74 -5.49
CA GLU A 383 -4.21 7.30 -6.82
C GLU A 383 -5.54 6.53 -6.80
N VAL A 384 -5.69 5.58 -5.88
CA VAL A 384 -6.93 4.81 -5.74
C VAL A 384 -8.11 5.70 -5.35
N LEU A 385 -7.92 6.64 -4.43
CA LEU A 385 -8.94 7.63 -4.06
C LEU A 385 -9.36 8.48 -5.26
N ARG A 386 -8.41 8.95 -6.08
CA ARG A 386 -8.70 9.68 -7.33
C ARG A 386 -9.50 8.83 -8.31
N ILE A 387 -9.19 7.54 -8.44
CA ILE A 387 -9.93 6.62 -9.33
C ILE A 387 -11.37 6.44 -8.84
N HIS A 388 -11.60 6.22 -7.55
CA HIS A 388 -12.95 5.98 -7.03
C HIS A 388 -13.78 7.27 -6.88
N SER A 389 -13.14 8.43 -6.73
CA SER A 389 -13.81 9.72 -6.70
C SER A 389 -13.99 10.36 -8.07
N LYS A 390 -13.43 9.80 -9.16
CA LYS A 390 -13.49 10.39 -10.52
C LYS A 390 -14.91 10.66 -11.06
N ASN A 391 -15.88 9.87 -10.61
CA ASN A 391 -17.28 10.02 -11.00
C ASN A 391 -18.05 10.88 -9.98
N MET A 392 -17.51 11.09 -8.78
CA MET A 392 -18.17 11.82 -7.70
C MET A 392 -17.95 13.32 -7.88
N LYS A 393 -19.00 14.11 -7.60
CA LYS A 393 -18.85 15.55 -7.48
C LYS A 393 -18.29 15.85 -6.08
N LEU A 394 -16.99 16.12 -6.02
CA LEU A 394 -16.33 16.57 -4.80
C LEU A 394 -16.54 18.08 -4.61
N SER A 395 -16.67 18.50 -3.37
CA SER A 395 -16.64 19.91 -2.98
C SER A 395 -15.21 20.42 -2.82
N ASP A 396 -15.04 21.75 -2.85
CA ASP A 396 -13.73 22.40 -2.85
C ASP A 396 -12.92 22.18 -1.55
N ASP A 397 -13.58 21.80 -0.45
CA ASP A 397 -12.96 21.48 0.84
C ASP A 397 -12.39 20.07 0.95
N VAL A 398 -12.64 19.20 -0.04
CA VAL A 398 -12.15 17.81 0.00
C VAL A 398 -10.66 17.76 -0.39
N ASP A 399 -9.83 17.37 0.56
CA ASP A 399 -8.41 17.10 0.34
C ASP A 399 -8.12 15.59 0.38
N LEU A 400 -8.03 14.99 -0.82
CA LEU A 400 -7.71 13.57 -0.97
C LEU A 400 -6.29 13.21 -0.49
N GLU A 401 -5.36 14.17 -0.42
CA GLU A 401 -4.00 13.91 0.08
C GLU A 401 -4.01 13.70 1.60
N ILE A 402 -4.81 14.47 2.34
CA ILE A 402 -5.01 14.27 3.77
C ILE A 402 -5.71 12.93 4.02
N ILE A 403 -6.76 12.61 3.25
CA ILE A 403 -7.44 11.30 3.38
C ILE A 403 -6.49 10.14 3.06
N ALA A 404 -5.60 10.29 2.06
CA ALA A 404 -4.57 9.28 1.75
C ALA A 404 -3.59 9.09 2.92
N LYS A 405 -3.21 10.17 3.60
CA LYS A 405 -2.40 10.09 4.83
C LYS A 405 -3.16 9.38 5.94
N ASP A 406 -4.42 9.70 6.19
CA ASP A 406 -5.16 9.12 7.32
C ASP A 406 -5.57 7.65 7.11
N THR A 407 -5.52 7.14 5.86
CA THR A 407 -5.93 5.77 5.48
C THR A 407 -4.78 4.75 5.50
N HIS A 408 -3.90 4.81 6.50
CA HIS A 408 -2.82 3.83 6.63
C HIS A 408 -3.31 2.38 6.66
N GLY A 409 -2.65 1.50 5.91
CA GLY A 409 -2.98 0.07 5.86
C GLY A 409 -4.24 -0.27 5.04
N TYR A 410 -4.94 0.71 4.49
CA TYR A 410 -6.10 0.47 3.62
C TYR A 410 -5.65 -0.16 2.31
N VAL A 411 -6.36 -1.21 1.88
CA VAL A 411 -6.20 -1.77 0.53
C VAL A 411 -7.13 -1.06 -0.47
N GLY A 412 -6.97 -1.35 -1.75
CA GLY A 412 -7.79 -0.73 -2.80
C GLY A 412 -9.29 -0.89 -2.55
N ALA A 413 -9.73 -2.08 -2.14
CA ALA A 413 -11.13 -2.34 -1.79
C ALA A 413 -11.62 -1.52 -0.57
N ASP A 414 -10.76 -1.27 0.42
CA ASP A 414 -11.13 -0.45 1.58
C ASP A 414 -11.32 1.01 1.19
N LEU A 415 -10.47 1.54 0.31
CA LEU A 415 -10.60 2.91 -0.21
C LEU A 415 -11.82 3.06 -1.12
N ALA A 416 -12.15 2.04 -1.90
CA ALA A 416 -13.39 1.99 -2.67
C ALA A 416 -14.62 2.04 -1.75
N ALA A 417 -14.60 1.23 -0.67
CA ALA A 417 -15.64 1.22 0.34
C ALA A 417 -15.74 2.57 1.08
N LEU A 418 -14.60 3.19 1.43
CA LEU A 418 -14.55 4.52 2.05
C LEU A 418 -15.22 5.59 1.18
N CYS A 419 -14.89 5.63 -0.11
CA CYS A 419 -15.53 6.57 -1.04
C CYS A 419 -17.03 6.28 -1.19
N THR A 420 -17.40 5.00 -1.19
CA THR A 420 -18.81 4.58 -1.30
C THR A 420 -19.60 5.01 -0.06
N GLU A 421 -19.06 4.82 1.15
CA GLU A 421 -19.70 5.28 2.39
C GLU A 421 -19.79 6.80 2.47
N ALA A 422 -18.76 7.53 2.02
CA ALA A 422 -18.81 8.99 1.93
C ALA A 422 -19.93 9.45 0.98
N ALA A 423 -20.06 8.82 -0.19
CA ALA A 423 -21.15 9.11 -1.13
C ALA A 423 -22.53 8.73 -0.55
N LEU A 424 -22.65 7.59 0.13
CA LEU A 424 -23.89 7.18 0.80
C LEU A 424 -24.28 8.14 1.91
N GLN A 425 -23.31 8.69 2.64
CA GLN A 425 -23.57 9.70 3.66
C GLN A 425 -24.15 10.99 3.03
N CYS A 426 -23.58 11.45 1.91
CA CYS A 426 -24.15 12.56 1.14
C CYS A 426 -25.58 12.25 0.66
N ILE A 427 -25.85 11.02 0.21
CA ILE A 427 -27.19 10.62 -0.23
C ILE A 427 -28.17 10.62 0.95
N ARG A 428 -27.78 10.08 2.11
CA ARG A 428 -28.63 10.05 3.32
C ARG A 428 -29.09 11.44 3.75
N GLU A 429 -28.23 12.45 3.67
CA GLU A 429 -28.57 13.85 3.99
C GLU A 429 -29.58 14.47 3.01
N LYS A 430 -29.69 13.93 1.79
CA LYS A 430 -30.59 14.39 0.75
C LYS A 430 -31.83 13.50 0.59
N MET A 431 -31.93 12.40 1.34
CA MET A 431 -33.06 11.47 1.26
C MET A 431 -34.41 12.13 1.53
N ASP A 432 -34.48 13.15 2.38
CA ASP A 432 -35.73 13.87 2.67
C ASP A 432 -36.28 14.66 1.48
N VAL A 433 -35.45 14.90 0.45
CA VAL A 433 -35.79 15.67 -0.77
C VAL A 433 -36.03 14.75 -1.97
N ILE A 434 -35.57 13.50 -1.91
CA ILE A 434 -35.71 12.51 -2.98
C ILE A 434 -37.05 11.80 -2.81
N ASP A 435 -37.91 11.87 -3.81
CA ASP A 435 -39.13 11.06 -3.84
C ASP A 435 -38.75 9.61 -4.17
N LEU A 436 -38.96 8.69 -3.22
CA LEU A 436 -38.66 7.27 -3.36
C LEU A 436 -39.74 6.51 -4.16
N GLU A 437 -40.88 7.15 -4.46
CA GLU A 437 -41.97 6.55 -5.25
C GLU A 437 -41.77 6.71 -6.77
N ASP A 438 -40.82 7.55 -7.20
CA ASP A 438 -40.48 7.76 -8.60
C ASP A 438 -39.37 6.78 -9.05
N ASP A 439 -39.57 6.13 -10.20
CA ASP A 439 -38.59 5.19 -10.77
C ASP A 439 -37.37 5.92 -11.38
N SER A 440 -37.38 7.25 -11.42
CA SER A 440 -36.31 8.07 -11.98
C SER A 440 -35.99 9.30 -11.13
N ILE A 441 -34.70 9.64 -11.02
CA ILE A 441 -34.22 10.79 -10.25
C ILE A 441 -33.93 11.95 -11.20
N ASP A 442 -34.43 13.15 -10.89
CA ASP A 442 -34.15 14.35 -11.66
C ASP A 442 -32.64 14.69 -11.68
N ALA A 443 -32.13 14.99 -12.88
CA ALA A 443 -30.75 15.40 -13.11
C ALA A 443 -30.38 16.69 -12.34
N GLU A 444 -31.33 17.58 -12.05
CA GLU A 444 -31.08 18.78 -11.23
C GLU A 444 -30.74 18.43 -9.78
N ILE A 445 -31.46 17.46 -9.19
CA ILE A 445 -31.21 16.98 -7.83
C ILE A 445 -29.83 16.32 -7.78
N LEU A 446 -29.50 15.47 -8.76
CA LEU A 446 -28.19 14.84 -8.86
C LEU A 446 -27.04 15.85 -9.00
N ASN A 447 -27.25 16.94 -9.74
CA ASN A 447 -26.27 18.02 -9.88
C ASN A 447 -26.04 18.81 -8.58
N SER A 448 -27.03 18.84 -7.69
CA SER A 448 -26.93 19.50 -6.38
C SER A 448 -26.17 18.68 -5.32
N MET A 449 -25.98 17.37 -5.54
CA MET A 449 -25.26 16.50 -4.63
C MET A 449 -23.75 16.69 -4.79
N ALA A 450 -23.08 17.10 -3.71
CA ALA A 450 -21.63 17.21 -3.64
C ALA A 450 -21.13 16.55 -2.35
N VAL A 451 -20.12 15.69 -2.47
CA VAL A 451 -19.49 14.99 -1.35
C VAL A 451 -18.52 15.95 -0.66
N THR A 452 -18.65 16.10 0.65
CA THR A 452 -17.85 17.01 1.49
C THR A 452 -16.76 16.30 2.27
N ASN A 453 -15.81 17.07 2.81
CA ASN A 453 -14.75 16.49 3.63
C ASN A 453 -15.32 15.90 4.94
N GLU A 454 -16.42 16.43 5.45
CA GLU A 454 -17.14 15.87 6.60
C GLU A 454 -17.72 14.47 6.32
N HIS A 455 -18.18 14.22 5.08
CA HIS A 455 -18.63 12.88 4.68
C HIS A 455 -17.48 11.88 4.70
N PHE A 456 -16.29 12.25 4.25
CA PHE A 456 -15.09 11.42 4.35
C PHE A 456 -14.66 11.17 5.80
N HIS A 457 -14.66 12.20 6.66
CA HIS A 457 -14.36 12.03 8.09
C HIS A 457 -15.34 11.11 8.79
N THR A 458 -16.64 11.20 8.45
CA THR A 458 -17.67 10.30 8.98
C THR A 458 -17.43 8.87 8.51
N ALA A 459 -17.12 8.70 7.22
CA ALA A 459 -16.82 7.40 6.64
C ALA A 459 -15.59 6.75 7.29
N LEU A 460 -14.51 7.52 7.53
CA LEU A 460 -13.30 7.06 8.24
C LEU A 460 -13.60 6.53 9.65
N GLY A 461 -14.58 7.11 10.35
CA GLY A 461 -15.02 6.63 11.66
C GLY A 461 -15.72 5.26 11.63
N THR A 462 -16.20 4.83 10.46
CA THR A 462 -16.94 3.56 10.28
C THR A 462 -16.16 2.51 9.49
N SER A 463 -15.20 2.91 8.65
CA SER A 463 -14.40 2.01 7.84
C SER A 463 -13.25 1.39 8.63
N ASN A 464 -13.21 0.06 8.69
CA ASN A 464 -12.07 -0.67 9.26
C ASN A 464 -11.25 -1.32 8.14
N PRO A 465 -9.91 -1.11 8.09
CA PRO A 465 -9.05 -1.65 7.04
C PRO A 465 -9.04 -3.19 7.05
N SER A 466 -9.29 -3.79 5.89
CA SER A 466 -9.42 -5.24 5.74
C SER A 466 -8.09 -5.97 5.93
N ALA A 467 -6.96 -5.32 5.62
CA ALA A 467 -5.63 -5.90 5.84
C ALA A 467 -5.32 -6.15 7.34
N LEU A 468 -5.98 -5.43 8.26
CA LEU A 468 -5.67 -5.45 9.69
C LEU A 468 -6.63 -6.35 10.51
N ARG A 469 -7.62 -7.01 9.88
CA ARG A 469 -8.73 -7.71 10.57
C ARG A 469 -8.38 -9.06 11.22
N GLU A 470 -7.34 -9.77 10.80
CA GLU A 470 -7.07 -11.14 11.29
C GLU A 470 -6.02 -11.23 12.43
N THR A 471 -5.30 -10.14 12.73
CA THR A 471 -4.44 -9.92 13.91
C THR A 471 -4.19 -8.42 13.89
N VAL A 472 -4.65 -7.69 14.92
CA VAL A 472 -4.76 -6.23 14.86
C VAL A 472 -3.40 -5.60 14.57
N VAL A 473 -3.18 -5.24 13.32
CA VAL A 473 -2.08 -4.40 12.90
C VAL A 473 -2.57 -2.98 13.15
N GLU A 474 -2.00 -2.29 14.12
CA GLU A 474 -2.38 -0.92 14.46
C GLU A 474 -1.34 0.03 13.89
N VAL A 475 -1.74 1.23 13.46
CA VAL A 475 -0.79 2.35 13.44
C VAL A 475 -0.86 2.98 14.83
N PRO A 476 0.21 2.94 15.62
CA PRO A 476 0.18 3.49 16.96
C PRO A 476 0.04 5.01 16.89
N ASN A 477 -0.86 5.56 17.69
CA ASN A 477 -1.08 7.01 17.81
C ASN A 477 -0.21 7.68 18.90
N VAL A 478 0.73 6.93 19.47
CA VAL A 478 1.60 7.37 20.56
C VAL A 478 2.81 8.07 19.95
N ILE A 479 3.08 9.31 20.35
CA ILE A 479 4.28 10.05 19.91
C ILE A 479 5.34 10.08 21.02
N TRP A 480 6.58 10.48 20.72
CA TRP A 480 7.63 10.60 21.73
C TRP A 480 7.28 11.52 22.90
N GLU A 481 6.40 12.50 22.69
CA GLU A 481 5.91 13.40 23.74
C GLU A 481 4.98 12.72 24.74
N ASP A 482 4.34 11.59 24.37
CA ASP A 482 3.53 10.78 25.28
C ASP A 482 4.40 9.91 26.21
N VAL A 483 5.69 9.77 25.90
CA VAL A 483 6.65 9.00 26.70
C VAL A 483 7.54 9.95 27.49
N GLY A 484 7.27 10.10 28.79
CA GLY A 484 8.08 10.93 29.69
C GLY A 484 9.42 10.26 30.04
N GLY A 485 10.52 10.99 29.89
CA GLY A 485 11.88 10.57 30.24
C GLY A 485 12.53 9.63 29.22
N LEU A 486 13.51 8.85 29.71
CA LEU A 486 14.19 7.80 28.93
C LEU A 486 14.90 8.29 27.65
N GLU A 487 15.38 9.53 27.64
CA GLU A 487 15.98 10.16 26.44
C GLU A 487 17.13 9.38 25.81
N ASN A 488 17.95 8.72 26.64
CA ASN A 488 19.03 7.86 26.14
C ASN A 488 18.48 6.63 25.39
N VAL A 489 17.40 6.02 25.89
CA VAL A 489 16.74 4.87 25.27
C VAL A 489 16.03 5.28 23.98
N LYS A 490 15.39 6.45 23.97
CA LYS A 490 14.76 7.00 22.74
C LYS A 490 15.79 7.16 21.63
N ARG A 491 16.95 7.78 21.93
CA ARG A 491 18.05 7.94 20.97
C ARG A 491 18.59 6.59 20.48
N GLU A 492 18.80 5.63 21.38
CA GLU A 492 19.27 4.29 21.02
C GLU A 492 18.27 3.57 20.09
N LEU A 493 16.96 3.75 20.30
CA LEU A 493 15.92 3.21 19.41
C LEU A 493 15.90 3.89 18.04
N GLN A 494 16.08 5.21 17.97
CA GLN A 494 16.21 5.92 16.70
C GLN A 494 17.41 5.39 15.90
N GLU A 495 18.56 5.19 16.56
CA GLU A 495 19.75 4.64 15.93
C GLU A 495 19.54 3.20 15.43
N THR A 496 18.77 2.40 16.18
CA THR A 496 18.58 0.97 15.90
C THR A 496 17.48 0.71 14.87
N VAL A 497 16.42 1.52 14.85
CA VAL A 497 15.21 1.28 14.03
C VAL A 497 15.06 2.31 12.91
N GLN A 498 15.18 3.60 13.22
CA GLN A 498 14.92 4.68 12.27
C GLN A 498 16.05 4.80 11.25
N TYR A 499 17.31 4.77 11.68
CA TYR A 499 18.45 4.95 10.77
C TYR A 499 18.56 3.87 9.68
N PRO A 500 18.33 2.57 9.94
CA PRO A 500 18.32 1.56 8.87
C PRO A 500 17.21 1.76 7.83
N VAL A 501 16.09 2.38 8.23
CA VAL A 501 14.94 2.62 7.36
C VAL A 501 15.14 3.88 6.52
N GLU A 502 15.56 4.98 7.14
CA GLU A 502 15.74 6.27 6.46
C GLU A 502 17.06 6.38 5.67
N HIS A 503 18.09 5.63 6.08
CA HIS A 503 19.44 5.73 5.51
C HIS A 503 20.09 4.37 5.16
N PRO A 504 19.43 3.49 4.40
CA PRO A 504 19.97 2.18 4.04
C PRO A 504 21.32 2.28 3.30
N GLU A 505 21.53 3.32 2.50
CA GLU A 505 22.76 3.56 1.73
C GLU A 505 23.99 3.72 2.62
N LYS A 506 23.83 4.25 3.84
CA LYS A 506 24.93 4.39 4.80
C LYS A 506 25.35 3.02 5.31
N PHE A 507 24.41 2.16 5.67
CA PHE A 507 24.69 0.81 6.16
C PHE A 507 25.39 -0.05 5.10
N GLU A 508 24.95 0.02 3.84
CA GLU A 508 25.62 -0.64 2.72
C GLU A 508 27.06 -0.15 2.53
N LYS A 509 27.28 1.17 2.60
CA LYS A 509 28.62 1.77 2.46
C LYS A 509 29.59 1.30 3.54
N PHE A 510 29.11 1.11 4.78
CA PHE A 510 29.91 0.61 5.89
C PHE A 510 29.94 -0.93 5.97
N GLY A 511 29.25 -1.64 5.07
CA GLY A 511 29.19 -3.09 5.05
C GLY A 511 28.58 -3.71 6.30
N MET A 512 27.77 -2.95 7.04
CA MET A 512 27.12 -3.41 8.26
C MET A 512 25.67 -3.78 7.99
N SER A 513 25.28 -4.98 8.40
CA SER A 513 23.86 -5.36 8.45
C SER A 513 23.21 -4.73 9.67
N PRO A 514 22.01 -4.14 9.55
CA PRO A 514 21.27 -3.63 10.70
C PRO A 514 20.88 -4.79 11.64
N SER A 515 20.80 -4.50 12.94
CA SER A 515 20.29 -5.44 13.94
C SER A 515 18.84 -5.80 13.66
N LYS A 516 18.49 -7.08 13.79
CA LYS A 516 17.15 -7.58 13.45
C LYS A 516 16.13 -7.36 14.57
N GLY A 517 16.57 -7.19 15.82
CA GLY A 517 15.64 -6.98 16.90
C GLY A 517 16.23 -6.55 18.23
N VAL A 518 15.35 -6.02 19.06
CA VAL A 518 15.63 -5.46 20.38
C VAL A 518 14.83 -6.22 21.43
N LEU A 519 15.43 -6.49 22.59
CA LEU A 519 14.74 -6.94 23.79
C LEU A 519 14.71 -5.83 24.84
N PHE A 520 13.52 -5.34 25.14
CA PHE A 520 13.22 -4.50 26.29
C PHE A 520 13.10 -5.34 27.55
N TYR A 521 13.89 -5.00 28.58
CA TYR A 521 13.76 -5.60 29.89
C TYR A 521 13.77 -4.54 30.99
N GLY A 522 13.03 -4.79 32.06
CA GLY A 522 12.95 -3.89 33.20
C GLY A 522 11.70 -4.11 34.03
N PRO A 523 11.46 -3.28 35.06
CA PRO A 523 10.29 -3.43 35.91
C PRO A 523 8.98 -3.26 35.12
N PRO A 524 7.88 -3.85 35.61
CA PRO A 524 6.55 -3.62 35.02
C PRO A 524 6.15 -2.15 35.13
N GLY A 525 5.32 -1.67 34.21
CA GLY A 525 4.76 -0.32 34.27
C GLY A 525 5.73 0.82 33.95
N CYS A 526 6.89 0.55 33.34
CA CYS A 526 7.88 1.58 32.98
C CYS A 526 7.82 2.03 31.51
N GLY A 527 6.73 1.73 30.79
CA GLY A 527 6.52 2.23 29.43
C GLY A 527 7.16 1.42 28.29
N LYS A 528 7.53 0.15 28.50
CA LYS A 528 8.08 -0.72 27.44
C LYS A 528 7.18 -0.81 26.20
N THR A 529 5.88 -1.06 26.42
CA THR A 529 4.87 -1.11 25.37
C THR A 529 4.63 0.27 24.72
N LEU A 530 4.68 1.36 25.52
CA LEU A 530 4.53 2.73 25.00
C LEU A 530 5.72 3.14 24.13
N LEU A 531 6.94 2.76 24.50
CA LEU A 531 8.15 2.98 23.71
C LEU A 531 8.09 2.25 22.36
N ALA A 532 7.64 0.99 22.37
CA ALA A 532 7.47 0.22 21.13
C ALA A 532 6.43 0.86 20.19
N LYS A 533 5.33 1.38 20.75
CA LYS A 533 4.32 2.13 19.99
C LYS A 533 4.86 3.47 19.48
N ALA A 534 5.63 4.21 20.29
CA ALA A 534 6.19 5.49 19.89
C ALA A 534 7.21 5.37 18.73
N ILE A 535 8.13 4.39 18.78
CA ILE A 535 9.09 4.19 17.70
C ILE A 535 8.41 3.74 16.39
N ALA A 536 7.37 2.92 16.48
CA ALA A 536 6.61 2.51 15.30
C ALA A 536 5.89 3.69 14.63
N ASN A 537 5.33 4.60 15.44
CA ASN A 537 4.70 5.82 14.92
C ASN A 537 5.74 6.78 14.30
N GLU A 538 6.89 6.97 14.95
CA GLU A 538 7.97 7.82 14.40
C GLU A 538 8.46 7.32 13.05
N CYS A 539 8.61 6.00 12.90
CA CYS A 539 9.00 5.38 11.64
C CYS A 539 7.86 5.27 10.61
N GLN A 540 6.65 5.76 10.93
CA GLN A 540 5.42 5.55 10.14
C GLN A 540 5.25 4.08 9.71
N ALA A 541 5.57 3.16 10.63
CA ALA A 541 5.57 1.73 10.41
C ALA A 541 4.33 1.08 11.02
N ASN A 542 3.85 0.02 10.39
CA ASN A 542 2.77 -0.80 10.94
C ASN A 542 3.21 -1.45 12.25
N PHE A 543 2.33 -1.53 13.25
CA PHE A 543 2.64 -2.13 14.56
C PHE A 543 1.79 -3.38 14.80
N ILE A 544 2.45 -4.52 14.98
CA ILE A 544 1.79 -5.78 15.32
C ILE A 544 2.16 -6.13 16.75
N SER A 545 1.20 -6.06 17.66
CA SER A 545 1.37 -6.48 19.04
C SER A 545 0.89 -7.91 19.22
N VAL A 546 1.77 -8.76 19.75
CA VAL A 546 1.45 -10.15 20.12
C VAL A 546 1.76 -10.32 21.59
N LYS A 547 0.75 -10.66 22.40
CA LYS A 547 0.97 -10.95 23.82
C LYS A 547 1.34 -12.42 23.99
N GLY A 548 2.29 -12.72 24.88
CA GLY A 548 2.73 -14.09 25.13
C GLY A 548 1.58 -15.10 25.38
N PRO A 549 0.54 -14.79 26.18
CA PRO A 549 -0.61 -15.68 26.36
C PRO A 549 -1.42 -15.97 25.09
N GLU A 550 -1.49 -15.04 24.13
CA GLU A 550 -2.24 -15.20 22.87
C GLU A 550 -1.66 -16.34 22.03
N LEU A 551 -0.35 -16.56 22.13
CA LEU A 551 0.36 -17.66 21.46
C LEU A 551 0.10 -19.03 22.13
N LEU A 552 -0.41 -19.06 23.36
CA LEU A 552 -0.71 -20.29 24.11
C LEU A 552 -2.19 -20.69 24.09
N THR A 553 -3.11 -19.72 24.02
CA THR A 553 -4.56 -19.97 24.12
C THR A 553 -5.19 -20.58 22.87
N MET A 554 -4.46 -20.60 21.75
CA MET A 554 -4.95 -21.11 20.47
C MET A 554 -4.57 -22.60 20.34
N TRP A 555 -5.46 -23.47 20.83
CA TRP A 555 -5.59 -24.94 20.68
C TRP A 555 -4.33 -25.78 20.32
N PHE A 556 -4.17 -26.91 21.03
CA PHE A 556 -3.08 -27.88 20.85
C PHE A 556 -2.86 -28.28 19.37
N GLY A 557 -1.79 -27.76 18.75
CA GLY A 557 -1.33 -28.14 17.41
C GLY A 557 -1.33 -27.02 16.35
N GLU A 558 -2.12 -25.96 16.54
CA GLU A 558 -2.21 -24.83 15.59
C GLU A 558 -1.24 -23.68 15.90
N SER A 559 -0.70 -23.65 17.11
CA SER A 559 0.12 -22.54 17.61
C SER A 559 1.40 -22.29 16.77
N GLU A 560 1.99 -23.33 16.13
CA GLU A 560 3.13 -23.15 15.22
C GLU A 560 2.74 -22.51 13.88
N ALA A 561 1.58 -22.90 13.32
CA ALA A 561 1.09 -22.31 12.07
C ALA A 561 0.78 -20.82 12.29
N ASN A 562 0.21 -20.49 13.44
CA ASN A 562 -0.11 -19.11 13.81
C ASN A 562 1.13 -18.24 13.95
N VAL A 563 2.23 -18.76 14.51
CA VAL A 563 3.52 -18.04 14.53
C VAL A 563 3.98 -17.74 13.11
N ARG A 564 3.90 -18.70 12.18
CA ARG A 564 4.25 -18.44 10.76
C ARG A 564 3.36 -17.39 10.15
N ASP A 565 2.06 -17.46 10.41
CA ASP A 565 1.08 -16.51 9.87
C ASP A 565 1.33 -15.10 10.40
N ILE A 566 1.70 -14.94 11.67
CA ILE A 566 2.09 -13.64 12.26
C ILE A 566 3.30 -13.05 11.53
N PHE A 567 4.34 -13.86 11.32
CA PHE A 567 5.55 -13.40 10.60
C PHE A 567 5.29 -13.17 9.11
N ASP A 568 4.48 -14.00 8.45
CA ASP A 568 4.02 -13.80 7.07
C ASP A 568 3.26 -12.45 6.96
N LYS A 569 2.37 -12.14 7.90
CA LYS A 569 1.63 -10.87 7.96
C LYS A 569 2.53 -9.67 8.21
N ALA A 570 3.48 -9.78 9.14
CA ALA A 570 4.48 -8.74 9.36
C ALA A 570 5.30 -8.48 8.09
N ARG A 571 5.63 -9.54 7.33
CA ARG A 571 6.32 -9.46 6.04
C ARG A 571 5.48 -8.87 4.91
N GLN A 572 4.16 -9.03 4.94
CA GLN A 572 3.23 -8.41 3.99
C GLN A 572 2.94 -6.95 4.33
N SER A 573 3.06 -6.59 5.61
CA SER A 573 2.78 -5.24 6.13
C SER A 573 4.06 -4.40 6.30
N ALA A 574 5.17 -4.78 5.65
CA ALA A 574 6.42 -4.03 5.76
C ALA A 574 6.30 -2.62 5.13
N PRO A 575 6.82 -1.54 5.74
CA PRO A 575 7.61 -1.50 6.98
C PRO A 575 6.76 -1.77 8.23
N CYS A 576 7.24 -2.68 9.10
CA CYS A 576 6.47 -3.18 10.24
C CYS A 576 7.35 -3.41 11.47
N VAL A 577 6.84 -3.02 12.64
CA VAL A 577 7.39 -3.37 13.96
C VAL A 577 6.55 -4.51 14.54
N LEU A 578 7.17 -5.68 14.72
CA LEU A 578 6.58 -6.85 15.36
C LEU A 578 6.95 -6.87 16.84
N PHE A 579 6.00 -6.54 17.71
CA PHE A 579 6.18 -6.40 19.15
C PHE A 579 5.63 -7.63 19.89
N PHE A 580 6.51 -8.36 20.56
CA PHE A 580 6.15 -9.44 21.47
C PHE A 580 6.16 -8.95 22.91
N ASP A 581 4.98 -8.75 23.50
CA ASP A 581 4.85 -8.41 24.92
C ASP A 581 4.77 -9.66 25.80
N GLU A 582 5.21 -9.53 27.05
CA GLU A 582 5.22 -10.63 28.04
C GLU A 582 5.92 -11.90 27.53
N LEU A 583 7.08 -11.76 26.87
CA LEU A 583 7.84 -12.91 26.36
C LEU A 583 8.18 -13.94 27.47
N ASP A 584 8.24 -13.51 28.72
CA ASP A 584 8.43 -14.39 29.89
C ASP A 584 7.31 -15.40 30.11
N SER A 585 6.15 -15.28 29.44
CA SER A 585 5.09 -16.30 29.51
C SER A 585 5.32 -17.49 28.55
N ILE A 586 6.08 -17.30 27.47
CA ILE A 586 6.31 -18.31 26.42
C ILE A 586 7.76 -18.75 26.27
N ALA A 587 8.70 -17.85 26.54
CA ALA A 587 10.12 -18.05 26.28
C ALA A 587 10.89 -18.43 27.54
N VAL A 588 10.29 -19.26 28.40
CA VAL A 588 10.90 -19.72 29.64
C VAL A 588 12.02 -20.72 29.34
N GLN A 589 13.12 -20.69 30.11
CA GLN A 589 14.21 -21.66 30.00
C GLN A 589 13.69 -23.10 30.02
N ARG A 590 14.13 -23.87 29.02
CA ARG A 590 13.81 -25.28 28.80
C ARG A 590 14.09 -26.10 30.06
N GLY A 591 13.12 -26.87 30.53
CA GLY A 591 13.26 -27.79 31.66
C GLY A 591 13.11 -27.17 33.06
N SER A 592 12.68 -25.91 33.18
CA SER A 592 12.39 -25.26 34.47
C SER A 592 11.07 -25.70 35.12
N SER A 593 10.17 -26.34 34.38
CA SER A 593 8.92 -26.91 34.86
C SER A 593 9.04 -28.42 35.11
N VAL A 594 8.88 -28.82 36.37
CA VAL A 594 8.78 -30.22 36.80
C VAL A 594 7.41 -30.77 36.36
N GLY A 595 7.29 -31.20 35.11
CA GLY A 595 6.08 -31.83 34.57
C GLY A 595 6.02 -31.83 33.05
N ASP A 596 5.47 -32.91 32.47
CA ASP A 596 5.38 -33.23 31.03
C ASP A 596 4.48 -32.27 30.19
N GLY A 597 4.19 -31.07 30.70
CA GLY A 597 3.32 -30.06 30.09
C GLY A 597 4.03 -28.98 29.26
N GLY A 598 5.37 -28.99 29.18
CA GLY A 598 6.17 -27.94 28.53
C GLY A 598 6.25 -27.99 26.99
N GLY A 599 5.83 -29.09 26.37
CA GLY A 599 6.09 -29.34 24.95
C GLY A 599 5.38 -28.40 23.96
N ALA A 600 4.35 -27.67 24.37
CA ALA A 600 3.67 -26.68 23.49
C ALA A 600 4.45 -25.35 23.42
N ALA A 601 4.88 -24.81 24.56
CA ALA A 601 5.69 -23.60 24.62
C ALA A 601 7.05 -23.77 23.92
N ASP A 602 7.68 -24.94 24.11
CA ASP A 602 8.95 -25.27 23.44
C ASP A 602 8.83 -25.32 21.91
N ARG A 603 7.70 -25.84 21.40
CA ARG A 603 7.39 -25.88 19.96
C ARG A 603 7.17 -24.49 19.39
N VAL A 604 6.37 -23.66 20.06
CA VAL A 604 6.15 -22.26 19.71
C VAL A 604 7.47 -21.47 19.71
N LEU A 605 8.32 -21.66 20.73
CA LEU A 605 9.63 -21.03 20.81
C LEU A 605 10.54 -21.45 19.65
N ASN A 606 10.63 -22.75 19.34
CA ASN A 606 11.44 -23.22 18.20
C ASN A 606 10.94 -22.65 16.85
N GLN A 607 9.61 -22.54 16.67
CA GLN A 607 9.05 -21.93 15.48
C GLN A 607 9.36 -20.44 15.41
N LEU A 608 9.26 -19.71 16.53
CA LEU A 608 9.64 -18.29 16.63
C LEU A 608 11.11 -18.09 16.24
N LEU A 609 12.02 -18.92 16.76
CA LEU A 609 13.44 -18.89 16.40
C LEU A 609 13.66 -19.15 14.90
N THR A 610 12.93 -20.10 14.32
CA THR A 610 13.02 -20.44 12.90
C THR A 610 12.56 -19.27 12.03
N GLU A 611 11.46 -18.61 12.39
CA GLU A 611 10.99 -17.42 11.67
C GLU A 611 11.97 -16.26 11.80
N MET A 612 12.49 -15.97 13.00
CA MET A 612 13.48 -14.91 13.21
C MET A 612 14.77 -15.11 12.39
N ASP A 613 15.27 -16.34 12.32
CA ASP A 613 16.46 -16.68 11.52
C ASP A 613 16.14 -16.63 10.01
N GLY A 614 14.93 -17.06 9.62
CA GLY A 614 14.42 -17.06 8.25
C GLY A 614 14.10 -15.67 7.70
N MET A 615 14.12 -14.62 8.52
CA MET A 615 13.90 -13.25 8.08
C MET A 615 15.03 -12.77 7.18
N ASN A 616 14.68 -12.49 5.92
CA ASN A 616 15.60 -11.93 4.93
C ASN A 616 15.93 -10.47 5.31
N PRO A 617 17.22 -10.07 5.43
CA PRO A 617 17.63 -8.72 5.83
C PRO A 617 17.12 -7.60 4.90
N LYS A 618 16.61 -7.92 3.71
CA LYS A 618 16.02 -6.94 2.78
C LYS A 618 14.59 -6.52 3.10
N LYS A 619 13.84 -7.29 3.90
CA LYS A 619 12.48 -6.90 4.31
C LYS A 619 12.56 -6.10 5.61
N THR A 620 12.01 -4.88 5.60
CA THR A 620 12.02 -3.90 6.70
C THR A 620 11.04 -4.28 7.83
N VAL A 621 11.21 -5.48 8.39
CA VAL A 621 10.45 -5.92 9.56
C VAL A 621 11.38 -5.94 10.76
N PHE A 622 11.04 -5.16 11.77
CA PHE A 622 11.82 -5.02 12.99
C PHE A 622 11.14 -5.75 14.15
N ILE A 623 11.91 -6.52 14.93
CA ILE A 623 11.33 -7.34 16.01
C ILE A 623 11.69 -6.71 17.37
N ILE A 624 10.67 -6.44 18.19
CA ILE A 624 10.85 -5.95 19.55
C ILE A 624 10.24 -6.96 20.52
N GLY A 625 11.04 -7.52 21.42
CA GLY A 625 10.56 -8.29 22.55
C GLY A 625 10.48 -7.42 23.80
N ALA A 626 9.49 -7.63 24.67
CA ALA A 626 9.44 -7.05 26.00
C ALA A 626 9.27 -8.14 27.06
N THR A 627 9.99 -7.97 28.18
CA THR A 627 9.85 -8.85 29.34
C THR A 627 9.96 -8.08 30.66
N ASN A 628 9.24 -8.57 31.65
CA ASN A 628 9.42 -8.15 33.05
C ASN A 628 10.38 -9.07 33.81
N ARG A 629 10.72 -10.24 33.25
CA ARG A 629 11.51 -11.28 33.91
C ARG A 629 12.60 -11.81 32.98
N PRO A 630 13.69 -11.04 32.80
CA PRO A 630 14.73 -11.47 31.87
C PRO A 630 15.57 -12.63 32.42
N ASP A 631 15.46 -12.95 33.72
CA ASP A 631 16.06 -14.10 34.38
C ASP A 631 15.56 -15.45 33.84
N VAL A 632 14.32 -15.50 33.36
CA VAL A 632 13.70 -16.75 32.88
C VAL A 632 13.79 -16.95 31.37
N ILE A 633 14.31 -15.98 30.62
CA ILE A 633 14.33 -16.05 29.15
C ILE A 633 15.33 -17.09 28.63
N ASP A 634 14.93 -17.85 27.60
CA ASP A 634 15.82 -18.75 26.85
C ASP A 634 16.95 -17.95 26.16
N ALA A 635 18.21 -18.30 26.49
CA ALA A 635 19.41 -17.67 25.95
C ALA A 635 19.52 -17.78 24.42
N ALA A 636 18.79 -18.70 23.76
CA ALA A 636 18.71 -18.80 22.32
C ALA A 636 18.13 -17.54 21.66
N LEU A 637 17.22 -16.82 22.32
CA LEU A 637 16.65 -15.58 21.78
C LEU A 637 17.65 -14.43 21.76
N LEU A 638 18.62 -14.45 22.69
CA LEU A 638 19.60 -13.37 22.90
C LEU A 638 20.84 -13.47 21.99
N ARG A 639 20.86 -14.45 21.08
CA ARG A 639 21.99 -14.69 20.18
C ARG A 639 22.05 -13.60 19.09
N PRO A 640 23.27 -13.23 18.62
CA PRO A 640 23.45 -12.31 17.50
C PRO A 640 22.59 -12.68 16.29
N GLY A 641 21.91 -11.71 15.68
CA GLY A 641 20.99 -11.93 14.56
C GLY A 641 19.54 -12.22 14.93
N ARG A 642 19.19 -12.25 16.23
CA ARG A 642 17.82 -12.39 16.76
C ARG A 642 17.44 -11.14 17.59
N LEU A 643 17.28 -11.26 18.90
CA LEU A 643 17.15 -10.12 19.83
C LEU A 643 18.53 -9.78 20.40
N ASP A 644 19.38 -9.22 19.55
CA ASP A 644 20.78 -9.00 19.88
C ASP A 644 21.02 -7.71 20.67
N GLN A 645 20.16 -6.71 20.51
CA GLN A 645 20.18 -5.48 21.30
C GLN A 645 19.36 -5.63 22.58
N LEU A 646 19.99 -5.41 23.74
CA LEU A 646 19.38 -5.57 25.06
C LEU A 646 19.24 -4.21 25.73
N ILE A 647 18.04 -3.64 25.71
CA ILE A 647 17.79 -2.30 26.23
C ILE A 647 17.13 -2.40 27.60
N TYR A 648 17.82 -1.86 28.61
CA TYR A 648 17.30 -1.78 29.97
C TYR A 648 16.41 -0.54 30.15
N ILE A 649 15.19 -0.76 30.62
CA ILE A 649 14.25 0.32 30.93
C ILE A 649 14.13 0.43 32.46
N PRO A 650 14.78 1.43 33.10
CA PRO A 650 14.76 1.59 34.55
C PRO A 650 13.45 2.21 35.06
N LEU A 651 13.32 2.26 36.40
CA LEU A 651 12.34 3.13 37.04
C LEU A 651 12.69 4.61 36.75
N PRO A 652 11.68 5.50 36.63
CA PRO A 652 11.90 6.90 36.30
C PRO A 652 12.62 7.67 37.43
N ASP A 653 13.62 8.47 37.05
CA ASP A 653 14.27 9.46 37.92
C ASP A 653 13.35 10.68 38.17
N GLU A 654 13.80 11.65 38.97
CA GLU A 654 12.97 12.81 39.32
C GLU A 654 12.52 13.61 38.10
N ASP A 655 13.41 13.85 37.14
CA ASP A 655 13.11 14.56 35.91
C ASP A 655 12.16 13.75 35.01
N SER A 656 12.37 12.44 34.87
CA SER A 656 11.46 11.56 34.13
C SER A 656 10.07 11.52 34.78
N ARG A 657 9.97 11.47 36.11
CA ARG A 657 8.68 11.51 36.81
C ARG A 657 7.94 12.83 36.54
N HIS A 658 8.64 13.97 36.56
CA HIS A 658 8.05 15.25 36.20
C HIS A 658 7.51 15.25 34.76
N GLN A 659 8.26 14.71 33.81
CA GLN A 659 7.82 14.58 32.42
C GLN A 659 6.63 13.61 32.27
N ILE A 660 6.61 12.49 33.01
CA ILE A 660 5.48 11.54 33.01
C ILE A 660 4.21 12.23 33.51
N PHE A 661 4.27 12.98 34.62
CA PHE A 661 3.13 13.75 35.09
C PHE A 661 2.61 14.73 34.03
N LYS A 662 3.52 15.44 33.36
CA LYS A 662 3.17 16.37 32.28
C LYS A 662 2.51 15.66 31.09
N ALA A 663 3.04 14.50 30.67
CA ALA A 663 2.50 13.71 29.57
C ALA A 663 1.10 13.16 29.91
N CYS A 664 0.93 12.56 31.09
CA CYS A 664 -0.36 11.99 31.53
C CYS A 664 -1.46 13.04 31.67
N LEU A 665 -1.13 14.25 32.14
CA LEU A 665 -2.11 15.29 32.43
C LEU A 665 -2.26 16.31 31.28
N ARG A 666 -1.57 16.11 30.15
CA ARG A 666 -1.58 17.03 28.99
C ARG A 666 -2.99 17.33 28.46
N LYS A 667 -3.88 16.33 28.51
CA LYS A 667 -5.27 16.41 28.05
C LYS A 667 -6.28 16.65 29.18
N SER A 668 -5.81 16.93 30.40
CA SER A 668 -6.64 17.08 31.59
C SER A 668 -6.71 18.55 32.03
N PRO A 669 -7.88 19.04 32.50
CA PRO A 669 -8.01 20.40 33.00
C PRO A 669 -7.32 20.52 34.37
N LEU A 670 -6.19 21.21 34.42
CA LEU A 670 -5.37 21.38 35.61
C LEU A 670 -5.48 22.81 36.16
N SER A 671 -5.70 22.93 37.46
CA SER A 671 -5.56 24.19 38.16
C SER A 671 -4.10 24.66 38.15
N LYS A 672 -3.91 25.98 38.03
CA LYS A 672 -2.59 26.65 38.07
C LYS A 672 -1.84 26.44 39.39
N ASP A 673 -2.55 26.06 40.46
CA ASP A 673 -1.98 25.84 41.79
C ASP A 673 -1.25 24.49 41.94
N ILE A 674 -1.30 23.63 40.93
CA ILE A 674 -0.66 22.30 40.98
C ILE A 674 0.83 22.40 40.60
N ASP A 675 1.71 22.06 41.56
CA ASP A 675 3.13 21.90 41.30
C ASP A 675 3.50 20.44 40.96
N LEU A 676 3.67 20.17 39.66
CA LEU A 676 4.09 18.85 39.16
C LEU A 676 5.50 18.46 39.59
N ARG A 677 6.40 19.42 39.89
CA ARG A 677 7.75 19.10 40.38
C ARG A 677 7.71 18.64 41.82
N ALA A 678 6.83 19.22 42.65
CA ALA A 678 6.61 18.72 44.00
C ALA A 678 6.11 17.27 43.99
N LEU A 679 5.11 16.95 43.15
CA LEU A 679 4.62 15.58 42.99
C LEU A 679 5.71 14.59 42.55
N ALA A 680 6.60 15.01 41.64
CA ALA A 680 7.73 14.20 41.19
C ALA A 680 8.73 13.87 42.33
N LYS A 681 8.92 14.79 43.30
CA LYS A 681 9.79 14.55 44.47
C LYS A 681 9.21 13.50 45.42
N TYR A 682 7.90 13.55 45.69
CA TYR A 682 7.25 12.63 46.63
C TYR A 682 6.97 11.23 46.06
N THR A 683 7.12 11.03 44.75
CA THR A 683 6.87 9.76 44.05
C THR A 683 8.16 8.95 43.78
N GLN A 684 9.18 9.07 44.64
CA GLN A 684 10.41 8.29 44.47
C GLN A 684 10.15 6.78 44.50
N GLY A 685 10.62 6.08 43.46
CA GLY A 685 10.48 4.63 43.33
C GLY A 685 9.10 4.15 42.88
N PHE A 686 8.29 5.05 42.32
CA PHE A 686 7.06 4.75 41.59
C PHE A 686 7.38 4.47 40.12
N SER A 687 6.65 3.53 39.51
CA SER A 687 6.71 3.30 38.06
C SER A 687 5.85 4.33 37.30
N GLY A 688 5.97 4.38 35.97
CA GLY A 688 5.09 5.20 35.14
C GLY A 688 3.62 4.82 35.30
N ALA A 689 3.32 3.52 35.42
CA ALA A 689 1.97 3.04 35.70
C ALA A 689 1.44 3.48 37.07
N ASP A 690 2.29 3.49 38.11
CA ASP A 690 1.88 3.98 39.43
C ASP A 690 1.56 5.49 39.40
N ILE A 691 2.32 6.27 38.63
CA ILE A 691 2.07 7.71 38.43
C ILE A 691 0.77 7.93 37.66
N THR A 692 0.54 7.17 36.60
CA THR A 692 -0.72 7.21 35.84
C THR A 692 -1.92 6.89 36.73
N GLU A 693 -1.80 5.89 37.63
CA GLU A 693 -2.85 5.55 38.60
C GLU A 693 -3.14 6.71 39.57
N ILE A 694 -2.11 7.44 40.03
CA ILE A 694 -2.28 8.66 40.85
C ILE A 694 -3.08 9.71 40.07
N CYS A 695 -2.70 10.00 38.83
CA CYS A 695 -3.40 10.97 37.96
C CYS A 695 -4.86 10.56 37.71
N GLN A 696 -5.11 9.28 37.40
CA GLN A 696 -6.46 8.77 37.18
C GLN A 696 -7.33 8.86 38.43
N ARG A 697 -6.77 8.58 39.62
CA ARG A 697 -7.50 8.72 40.89
C ARG A 697 -7.82 10.17 41.20
N ALA A 698 -6.86 11.07 41.03
CA ALA A 698 -7.09 12.50 41.19
C ALA A 698 -8.22 12.98 40.26
N CYS A 699 -8.22 12.52 39.00
CA CYS A 699 -9.27 12.84 38.04
C CYS A 699 -10.65 12.29 38.46
N LYS A 700 -10.70 11.04 38.97
CA LYS A 700 -11.93 10.46 39.53
C LYS A 700 -12.48 11.27 40.72
N TYR A 701 -11.62 11.82 41.58
CA TYR A 701 -12.06 12.71 42.67
C TYR A 701 -12.63 14.03 42.14
N ALA A 702 -12.00 14.62 41.13
CA ALA A 702 -12.49 15.85 40.49
C ALA A 702 -13.86 15.64 39.81
N ILE A 703 -14.01 14.54 39.05
CA ILE A 703 -15.27 14.15 38.42
C ILE A 703 -16.35 13.94 39.48
N ARG A 704 -16.03 13.25 40.58
CA ARG A 704 -16.97 13.02 41.68
C ARG A 704 -17.45 14.33 42.31
N GLU A 705 -16.54 15.27 42.59
CA GLU A 705 -16.90 16.60 43.12
C GLU A 705 -17.83 17.36 42.16
N THR A 706 -17.58 17.27 40.85
CA THR A 706 -18.36 17.94 39.82
C THR A 706 -19.78 17.37 39.74
N ILE A 707 -19.91 16.04 39.68
CA ILE A 707 -21.21 15.35 39.65
C ILE A 707 -22.01 15.64 40.93
N GLU A 708 -21.36 15.63 42.10
CA GLU A 708 -22.01 15.95 43.37
C GLU A 708 -22.57 17.40 43.37
N LYS A 709 -21.81 18.37 42.81
CA LYS A 709 -22.27 19.76 42.65
C LYS A 709 -23.42 19.90 41.66
N ASP A 710 -23.39 19.19 40.53
CA ASP A 710 -24.47 19.21 39.54
C ASP A 710 -25.78 18.69 40.13
N ILE A 711 -25.72 17.59 40.89
CA ILE A 711 -26.88 17.04 41.61
C ILE A 711 -27.43 18.05 42.63
N GLU A 712 -26.57 18.76 43.36
CA GLU A 712 -27.00 19.81 44.29
C GLU A 712 -27.60 21.03 43.58
N ARG A 713 -27.07 21.40 42.40
CA ARG A 713 -27.61 22.47 41.55
C ARG A 713 -28.98 22.11 41.03
N GLU A 714 -29.17 20.89 40.54
CA GLU A 714 -30.47 20.37 40.10
C GLU A 714 -31.50 20.31 41.24
N LYS A 715 -31.09 19.89 42.45
CA LYS A 715 -31.97 19.91 43.64
C LYS A 715 -32.40 21.33 44.00
N ARG A 716 -31.48 22.29 44.03
CA ARG A 716 -31.79 23.71 44.27
C ARG A 716 -32.74 24.27 43.22
N LYS A 717 -32.54 23.95 41.93
CA LYS A 717 -33.44 24.34 40.84
C LYS A 717 -34.85 23.75 40.99
N ARG A 718 -34.98 22.54 41.51
CA ARG A 718 -36.29 21.92 41.80
C ARG A 718 -37.00 22.52 43.01
N GLU A 719 -36.24 22.97 44.02
CA GLU A 719 -36.79 23.52 45.26
C GLU A 719 -37.12 25.03 45.18
N SER A 720 -36.57 25.78 44.22
CA SER A 720 -36.83 27.22 44.05
C SER A 720 -36.76 27.66 42.57
N PRO A 721 -37.87 27.56 41.82
CA PRO A 721 -37.90 27.87 40.39
C PRO A 721 -37.93 29.37 40.01
N ASP A 722 -38.16 30.29 40.96
CA ASP A 722 -38.36 31.73 40.69
C ASP A 722 -37.12 32.63 40.88
N THR A 723 -35.98 32.08 41.28
CA THR A 723 -34.71 32.83 41.27
C THR A 723 -34.08 32.77 39.89
N MET A 724 -34.08 33.89 39.16
CA MET A 724 -33.34 34.06 37.92
C MET A 724 -31.87 33.68 38.14
N ASP A 725 -31.36 32.75 37.33
CA ASP A 725 -29.96 32.37 37.25
C ASP A 725 -29.14 33.59 36.75
N GLU A 726 -28.73 34.49 37.66
CA GLU A 726 -27.68 35.47 37.37
C GLU A 726 -26.34 34.73 37.26
N ASP A 727 -25.82 34.64 36.05
CA ASP A 727 -24.41 34.50 35.66
C ASP A 727 -23.50 33.76 36.66
N ILE A 728 -23.70 32.45 36.79
CA ILE A 728 -22.62 31.59 37.24
C ILE A 728 -22.03 31.00 35.97
N ASP A 729 -20.93 31.61 35.50
CA ASP A 729 -20.07 31.08 34.45
C ASP A 729 -19.98 29.56 34.61
N ASP A 730 -20.10 28.81 33.52
CA ASP A 730 -19.76 27.39 33.49
C ASP A 730 -18.25 27.27 33.78
N GLU A 731 -17.90 27.38 35.06
CA GLU A 731 -16.54 27.35 35.54
C GLU A 731 -15.99 25.97 35.20
N VAL A 732 -15.07 25.92 34.24
CA VAL A 732 -14.48 24.69 33.76
C VAL A 732 -13.99 23.90 34.97
N SER A 733 -14.52 22.69 35.15
CA SER A 733 -14.18 21.88 36.31
C SER A 733 -12.73 21.43 36.23
N GLU A 734 -11.88 22.12 36.99
CA GLU A 734 -10.44 21.88 37.05
C GLU A 734 -10.05 20.93 38.18
N MET A 735 -9.00 20.15 37.95
CA MET A 735 -8.36 19.35 38.99
C MET A 735 -7.58 20.26 39.96
N LYS A 736 -7.75 20.04 41.26
CA LYS A 736 -7.16 20.84 42.34
C LYS A 736 -6.08 20.07 43.10
N PRO A 737 -5.16 20.75 43.81
CA PRO A 737 -4.15 20.09 44.66
C PRO A 737 -4.74 19.09 45.67
N ALA A 738 -5.90 19.39 46.26
CA ALA A 738 -6.59 18.51 47.20
C ALA A 738 -6.92 17.12 46.63
N HIS A 739 -7.24 17.03 45.33
CA HIS A 739 -7.51 15.74 44.68
C HIS A 739 -6.24 14.88 44.58
N PHE A 740 -5.09 15.52 44.34
CA PHE A 740 -3.80 14.85 44.30
C PHE A 740 -3.35 14.43 45.70
N GLU A 741 -3.53 15.27 46.71
CA GLU A 741 -3.24 14.92 48.11
C GLU A 741 -4.03 13.68 48.57
N GLU A 742 -5.33 13.64 48.25
CA GLU A 742 -6.18 12.48 48.57
C GLU A 742 -5.75 11.23 47.78
N SER A 743 -5.42 11.39 46.50
CA SER A 743 -4.92 10.26 45.68
C SER A 743 -3.61 9.67 46.22
N MET A 744 -2.73 10.53 46.76
CA MET A 744 -1.41 10.15 47.27
C MET A 744 -1.49 9.30 48.54
N LYS A 745 -2.54 9.46 49.36
CA LYS A 745 -2.77 8.64 50.57
C LYS A 745 -2.94 7.15 50.25
N PHE A 746 -3.51 6.84 49.09
CA PHE A 746 -3.78 5.46 48.65
C PHE A 746 -2.78 4.96 47.61
N ALA A 747 -1.78 5.76 47.27
CA ALA A 747 -0.78 5.43 46.27
C ALA A 747 0.10 4.27 46.76
N ARG A 748 0.28 3.24 45.91
CA ARG A 748 1.10 2.07 46.21
C ARG A 748 2.24 1.98 45.23
N ARG A 749 3.41 1.58 45.71
CA ARG A 749 4.57 1.27 44.87
C ARG A 749 4.45 -0.14 44.34
N SER A 750 4.41 -0.32 43.02
CA SER A 750 4.33 -1.65 42.41
C SER A 750 5.67 -2.39 42.41
N VAL A 751 6.80 -1.66 42.47
CA VAL A 751 8.15 -2.24 42.38
C VAL A 751 8.89 -2.11 43.71
N SER A 752 9.32 -3.24 44.27
CA SER A 752 10.10 -3.28 45.50
C SER A 752 11.57 -2.95 45.24
N ASN A 753 12.27 -2.41 46.25
CA ASN A 753 13.72 -2.16 46.16
C ASN A 753 14.52 -3.46 45.95
N ALA A 754 14.00 -4.61 46.36
CA ALA A 754 14.63 -5.91 46.13
C ALA A 754 14.58 -6.30 44.66
N ASP A 755 13.46 -6.02 43.98
CA ASP A 755 13.31 -6.33 42.55
C ASP A 755 14.19 -5.42 41.68
N VAL A 756 14.30 -4.13 42.04
CA VAL A 756 15.24 -3.20 41.37
C VAL A 756 16.68 -3.72 41.39
N ARG A 757 17.12 -4.27 42.54
CA ARG A 757 18.47 -4.87 42.66
C ARG A 757 18.64 -6.09 41.77
N LYS A 758 17.61 -6.92 41.59
CA LYS A 758 17.66 -8.08 40.68
C LYS A 758 17.92 -7.64 39.23
N TYR A 759 17.22 -6.60 38.77
CA TYR A 759 17.43 -6.07 37.40
C TYR A 759 18.84 -5.50 37.20
N HIS A 760 19.37 -4.75 38.17
CA HIS A 760 20.75 -4.24 38.09
C HIS A 760 21.79 -5.36 38.10
N ALA A 761 21.62 -6.36 38.97
CA ALA A 761 22.51 -7.52 39.02
C ALA A 761 22.50 -8.29 37.70
N PHE A 762 21.31 -8.51 37.13
CA PHE A 762 21.14 -9.16 35.84
C PHE A 762 21.83 -8.40 34.70
N GLY A 763 21.64 -7.07 34.64
CA GLY A 763 22.32 -6.22 33.66
C GLY A 763 23.85 -6.29 33.75
N GLN A 764 24.41 -6.33 34.98
CA GLN A 764 25.85 -6.48 35.18
C GLN A 764 26.37 -7.84 34.72
N THR A 765 25.67 -8.94 35.04
CA THR A 765 26.06 -10.28 34.57
C THR A 765 26.01 -10.43 33.06
N LEU A 766 25.06 -9.77 32.39
CA LEU A 766 24.96 -9.74 30.92
C LEU A 766 26.09 -8.94 30.27
N HIS A 767 26.43 -7.78 30.84
CA HIS A 767 27.54 -6.97 30.32
C HIS A 767 28.90 -7.68 30.52
N GLN A 768 29.05 -8.41 31.63
CA GLN A 768 30.25 -9.23 31.89
C GLN A 768 30.35 -10.45 30.95
N SER A 769 29.25 -11.15 30.68
CA SER A 769 29.25 -12.32 29.79
C SER A 769 29.45 -11.94 28.31
N ARG A 770 29.09 -10.71 27.91
CA ARG A 770 29.30 -10.18 26.55
C ARG A 770 30.68 -9.55 26.31
N GLY A 771 31.58 -9.55 27.30
CA GLY A 771 32.99 -9.23 27.08
C GLY A 771 33.26 -7.79 26.61
N PHE A 772 32.42 -6.81 26.99
CA PHE A 772 32.76 -5.40 26.83
C PHE A 772 33.91 -5.05 27.78
N ARG A 773 35.16 -5.30 27.35
CA ARG A 773 36.33 -4.68 27.96
C ARG A 773 36.23 -3.18 27.67
N THR A 774 35.86 -2.40 28.67
CA THR A 774 35.88 -0.92 28.65
C THR A 774 37.29 -0.32 28.55
N GLU A 775 38.32 -1.13 28.32
CA GLU A 775 39.71 -0.70 28.10
C GLU A 775 40.26 -1.30 26.81
N PHE A 776 39.71 -0.88 25.67
CA PHE A 776 40.47 -0.89 24.43
C PHE A 776 40.66 0.56 23.99
N ARG A 777 41.88 1.05 24.12
CA ARG A 777 42.33 2.31 23.51
C ARG A 777 43.33 1.93 22.43
N PHE A 778 43.24 2.57 21.27
CA PHE A 778 44.32 2.52 20.30
C PHE A 778 45.55 3.19 20.93
N ASP A 779 46.71 2.57 20.76
CA ASP A 779 47.97 3.08 21.26
C ASP A 779 48.34 4.34 20.46
N ASP A 780 48.19 5.52 21.04
CA ASP A 780 48.61 6.78 20.42
C ASP A 780 50.14 6.86 20.51
N SER A 781 50.84 6.24 19.55
CA SER A 781 52.29 6.41 19.37
C SER A 781 52.67 6.59 17.90
N ALA A 782 52.32 7.77 17.36
CA ALA A 782 53.08 8.35 16.26
C ALA A 782 54.30 9.11 16.83
N GLY A 783 55.44 8.42 17.01
CA GLY A 783 56.70 9.11 17.32
C GLY A 783 57.86 8.24 17.82
N ALA A 784 58.85 8.04 16.94
CA ALA A 784 60.21 7.50 17.14
C ALA A 784 60.41 5.97 17.05
N PRO A 785 61.45 5.50 16.30
CA PRO A 785 61.69 4.07 16.09
C PRO A 785 62.51 3.50 17.25
N SER A 786 61.93 2.59 18.02
CA SER A 786 62.68 1.71 18.92
C SER A 786 62.78 0.32 18.31
N SER A 787 64.02 -0.05 17.98
CA SER A 787 64.45 -1.39 17.57
C SER A 787 64.07 -2.45 18.61
N GLY A 788 63.22 -3.41 18.21
CA GLY A 788 62.95 -4.67 18.91
C GLY A 788 62.84 -5.81 17.88
N PRO A 789 63.24 -7.05 18.23
CA PRO A 789 63.67 -8.05 17.25
C PRO A 789 62.50 -8.63 16.46
N ASP A 790 62.70 -8.73 15.15
CA ASP A 790 61.78 -9.30 14.17
C ASP A 790 61.64 -10.83 14.38
N PRO A 791 60.43 -11.38 14.63
CA PRO A 791 60.26 -12.82 14.88
C PRO A 791 60.30 -13.68 13.60
N PHE A 792 60.55 -13.10 12.43
CA PHE A 792 60.39 -13.78 11.14
C PHE A 792 61.63 -13.73 10.22
N ALA A 793 62.84 -13.76 10.78
CA ALA A 793 64.08 -13.89 10.01
C ALA A 793 64.74 -15.28 10.14
N ALA A 794 64.42 -16.14 9.15
CA ALA A 794 65.19 -17.23 8.56
C ALA A 794 65.70 -18.43 9.41
N SER A 795 65.22 -19.62 9.04
CA SER A 795 66.07 -20.82 8.92
C SER A 795 65.82 -21.50 7.57
N ALA A 796 66.66 -21.19 6.58
CA ALA A 796 66.83 -21.99 5.38
C ALA A 796 68.16 -22.75 5.48
N GLY A 797 68.13 -24.07 5.30
CA GLY A 797 69.31 -24.87 5.06
C GLY A 797 69.21 -26.30 5.58
N GLY A 798 69.21 -27.29 4.67
CA GLY A 798 69.58 -28.66 4.98
C GLY A 798 68.76 -29.70 4.22
N ALA A 799 69.38 -30.35 3.25
CA ALA A 799 68.87 -31.46 2.45
C ALA A 799 68.45 -32.68 3.29
N ASP A 800 67.52 -33.48 2.79
CA ASP A 800 67.85 -34.83 2.31
C ASP A 800 66.70 -35.44 1.50
N VAL A 801 67.12 -36.07 0.41
CA VAL A 801 66.35 -36.95 -0.47
C VAL A 801 66.60 -38.37 0.04
N ASP A 802 65.57 -39.16 0.30
CA ASP A 802 65.42 -40.56 -0.15
C ASP A 802 64.40 -41.38 0.68
N ASP A 803 63.80 -42.32 -0.05
CA ASP A 803 63.22 -43.61 0.34
C ASP A 803 61.79 -43.76 0.93
N LEU A 804 60.91 -44.20 0.01
CA LEU A 804 60.17 -45.48 0.05
C LEU A 804 59.59 -45.97 1.39
N TYR A 805 58.26 -45.92 1.53
CA TYR A 805 57.33 -47.05 1.27
C TYR A 805 55.87 -46.62 1.40
#